data_AF-A0A847GBN4-F1
#
_entry.id   AF-A0A847GBN4-F1
#
_cell.length_a   1.000
_cell.length_b   1.000
_cell.length_c   1.000
_cell.angle_alpha   90.00
_cell.angle_beta   90.00
_cell.angle_gamma   90.00
#
_symmetry.space_group_name_H-M   'P 1'
#
loop_
_entity.id
_entity.type
_entity.pdbx_description
1 polymer ?
#
loop_
_entity_poly.entity_id
_entity_poly.type
_entity_poly.pdbx_seq_one_letter_code
_entity_poly.pdbx_strand_id
1 'polypeptide(L)'
;LRQVTPGAYPDVDNYDACYLPDGRVIFGSSGVFHGVPCVGGSDSVANLFIMDTDGGNMRQLCFDQDHNWCPTVLNNGRVLYTRWEYSDTPHYFSRLLFSMNPDGTNQAEYYGSNSYWPNSMFYARPIPGNPTAVAAIVSGHHGLARMGELVILDPAKGRKEGEGVVQRIPGHEKPVEPVIVDQLVDNSWPKFLHPFPLSDKYFLVSCKPNPETPWGIYLADVFDNLVLVRELPGQALLEPVPLRKTQRPPVVPDRVNPASDEATVYITDIYRGEGLPGVPRGTVKSLRIFEIYYGYNKMGGHAHVGVEGPWDVHRILGTVPVFEDGSAYFKIPANIPVAVQPLDAEGRAVQLMRSWFVGMPGERVSCVGCHERQNTTPPALPTIASMSPPVEITPWNGPARGFSFKRDVQPVLDRHCVGCHDDAATKGNPSRPNLAEKPRNGWGNSTPSYLALHPFVRRPGPESDYHVLAPMEFHTSTSELLQMLEKGHHGVRVPKEDLERLHTWIDLNVPDHGTWSEHAKIQENYHERRLEMRTRYANRPEDPEVIPELDLGSREFTAPPKEKKARPLKEKVKGWPFKAAKAAALQAETGPEVRRALDLGGGVAMDLALIPAGEFVMGAPEGFSDEMPQARAAVPAPFWMGVTEVTNAQYQAFDPAHDSGFIDQHHKDHTTPGYSAQAPENPVIRVSWEKAMAYCAWLSERTGLRCSLPTEAEWEWACRAGSAAPFWYGGLDTDFSAYANLADYSIRLLAVSGINPQPIPNPSRYDDFLPKDVRFNDGQRIVSPVRLYQPNPWGLYDMHGNVAEWTLSLYRPYPYAADDGRNDPEAAGRRVARGGSWFDRPKRAQSGARFAYEPWQPVYNVGFRVIVRAADPVKVAENN
;
A
#
# COMPACT_ATOMS: atom_id res chain seq x y z
N LEU A 1 -30.61 -9.34 39.25
CA LEU A 1 -30.03 -8.62 38.07
C LEU A 1 -30.84 -7.35 37.86
N ARG A 2 -30.20 -6.22 37.53
CA ARG A 2 -30.85 -4.93 37.22
C ARG A 2 -30.28 -4.45 35.88
N GLN A 3 -31.14 -4.05 34.95
CA GLN A 3 -30.70 -3.38 33.73
C GLN A 3 -30.18 -1.98 34.08
N VAL A 4 -28.96 -1.66 33.66
CA VAL A 4 -28.30 -0.37 33.90
C VAL A 4 -28.25 0.51 32.66
N THR A 5 -28.44 -0.05 31.47
CA THR A 5 -28.50 0.71 30.23
C THR A 5 -29.82 1.46 30.10
N PRO A 6 -29.86 2.59 29.36
CA PRO A 6 -31.11 3.27 29.06
C PRO A 6 -32.08 2.34 28.31
N GLY A 7 -33.25 2.05 28.89
CA GLY A 7 -34.25 1.15 28.29
C GLY A 7 -35.07 1.74 27.14
N ALA A 8 -34.61 2.84 26.51
CA ALA A 8 -35.40 3.65 25.60
C ALA A 8 -35.25 3.28 24.11
N TYR A 9 -34.30 2.42 23.73
CA TYR A 9 -33.98 2.15 22.32
C TYR A 9 -34.21 0.67 21.98
N PRO A 10 -35.33 0.32 21.33
CA PRO A 10 -35.65 -1.06 20.96
C PRO A 10 -34.79 -1.58 19.78
N ASP A 11 -34.08 -0.70 19.09
CA ASP A 11 -33.24 -0.94 17.92
C ASP A 11 -31.73 -0.97 18.24
N VAL A 12 -31.37 -0.94 19.53
CA VAL A 12 -29.99 -0.92 20.01
C VAL A 12 -29.72 -2.05 20.99
N ASP A 13 -28.71 -2.86 20.68
CA ASP A 13 -28.20 -3.93 21.53
C ASP A 13 -26.99 -3.44 22.32
N ASN A 14 -26.92 -3.83 23.60
CA ASN A 14 -25.81 -3.50 24.49
C ASN A 14 -25.29 -4.76 25.18
N TYR A 15 -23.99 -5.07 25.06
CA TYR A 15 -23.42 -6.34 25.49
C TYR A 15 -21.93 -6.24 25.84
N ASP A 16 -21.32 -7.35 26.29
CA ASP A 16 -19.88 -7.52 26.53
C ASP A 16 -19.26 -6.41 27.40
N ALA A 17 -19.74 -6.30 28.64
CA ALA A 17 -19.39 -5.23 29.55
C ALA A 17 -18.19 -5.56 30.46
N CYS A 18 -17.43 -4.52 30.82
CA CYS A 18 -16.36 -4.56 31.80
C CYS A 18 -16.48 -3.42 32.80
N TYR A 19 -16.35 -3.73 34.09
CA TYR A 19 -16.28 -2.73 35.15
C TYR A 19 -14.88 -2.11 35.21
N LEU A 20 -14.83 -0.79 35.35
CA LEU A 20 -13.62 -0.02 35.53
C LEU A 20 -13.23 0.07 37.01
N PRO A 21 -11.95 0.35 37.31
CA PRO A 21 -11.51 0.52 38.68
C PRO A 21 -12.26 1.60 39.44
N ASP A 22 -12.81 2.64 38.81
CA ASP A 22 -13.60 3.70 39.49
C ASP A 22 -15.09 3.38 39.65
N GLY A 23 -15.55 2.24 39.13
CA GLY A 23 -16.94 1.80 39.19
C GLY A 23 -17.72 2.00 37.89
N ARG A 24 -17.26 2.83 36.95
CA ARG A 24 -17.91 3.00 35.64
C ARG A 24 -17.92 1.70 34.83
N VAL A 25 -18.74 1.65 33.79
CA VAL A 25 -18.91 0.46 32.94
C VAL A 25 -18.60 0.80 31.50
N ILE A 26 -17.71 0.03 30.87
CA ILE A 26 -17.53 0.01 29.42
C ILE A 26 -18.30 -1.19 28.85
N PHE A 27 -18.92 -1.02 27.69
CA PHE A 27 -19.72 -2.06 27.02
C PHE A 27 -19.78 -1.82 25.51
N GLY A 28 -20.07 -2.86 24.72
CA GLY A 28 -20.35 -2.74 23.31
C GLY A 28 -21.80 -2.30 23.05
N SER A 29 -22.02 -1.38 22.12
CA SER A 29 -23.35 -0.92 21.71
C SER A 29 -23.50 -0.83 20.19
N SER A 30 -24.62 -1.32 19.64
CA SER A 30 -24.95 -1.18 18.21
C SER A 30 -25.53 0.18 17.82
N GLY A 31 -25.59 1.14 18.77
CA GLY A 31 -26.12 2.48 18.56
C GLY A 31 -25.33 3.34 17.56
N VAL A 32 -24.28 2.82 16.94
CA VAL A 32 -23.54 3.50 15.87
C VAL A 32 -24.21 3.38 14.49
N PHE A 33 -25.05 2.36 14.29
CA PHE A 33 -25.71 2.08 13.01
C PHE A 33 -24.71 1.94 11.84
N HIS A 34 -23.64 1.20 12.09
CA HIS A 34 -22.65 0.80 11.08
C HIS A 34 -22.94 -0.64 10.64
N GLY A 35 -22.71 -0.94 9.36
CA GLY A 35 -22.81 -2.28 8.80
C GLY A 35 -21.44 -2.79 8.38
N VAL A 36 -21.13 -4.06 8.65
CA VAL A 36 -19.83 -4.67 8.26
C VAL A 36 -19.65 -4.66 6.73
N PRO A 37 -18.64 -3.97 6.17
CA PRO A 37 -18.46 -3.84 4.72
C PRO A 37 -18.31 -5.14 3.95
N CYS A 38 -17.54 -6.11 4.44
CA CYS A 38 -17.21 -7.33 3.68
C CYS A 38 -18.44 -8.21 3.37
N VAL A 39 -19.51 -8.08 4.16
CA VAL A 39 -20.82 -8.76 3.99
C VAL A 39 -21.92 -7.82 3.48
N GLY A 40 -21.55 -6.71 2.85
CA GLY A 40 -22.50 -5.76 2.26
C GLY A 40 -23.32 -4.99 3.29
N GLY A 41 -22.80 -4.85 4.52
CA GLY A 41 -23.47 -4.20 5.63
C GLY A 41 -24.58 -5.04 6.27
N SER A 42 -24.68 -6.35 5.99
CA SER A 42 -25.74 -7.21 6.53
C SER A 42 -25.73 -7.29 8.05
N ASP A 43 -24.52 -7.26 8.62
CA ASP A 43 -24.25 -7.48 10.04
C ASP A 43 -24.09 -6.14 10.76
N SER A 44 -24.77 -6.00 11.90
CA SER A 44 -24.73 -4.79 12.71
C SER A 44 -23.49 -4.72 13.58
N VAL A 45 -22.84 -3.57 13.54
CA VAL A 45 -21.59 -3.32 14.25
C VAL A 45 -21.86 -2.75 15.64
N ALA A 46 -20.97 -3.07 16.59
CA ALA A 46 -20.96 -2.46 17.90
C ALA A 46 -19.59 -1.87 18.23
N ASN A 47 -19.60 -0.63 18.72
CA ASN A 47 -18.42 0.05 19.25
C ASN A 47 -18.50 0.15 20.78
N LEU A 48 -17.39 0.50 21.42
CA LEU A 48 -17.35 0.65 22.88
C LEU A 48 -17.95 1.99 23.33
N PHE A 49 -18.73 1.93 24.40
CA PHE A 49 -19.33 3.06 25.10
C PHE A 49 -18.96 2.96 26.59
N ILE A 50 -18.98 4.09 27.29
CA ILE A 50 -18.85 4.16 28.75
C ILE A 50 -20.09 4.79 29.35
N MET A 51 -20.45 4.38 30.57
CA MET A 51 -21.48 5.01 31.38
C MET A 51 -21.21 4.86 32.89
N ASP A 52 -21.93 5.62 33.68
CA ASP A 52 -22.01 5.42 35.12
C ASP A 52 -22.89 4.20 35.46
N THR A 53 -22.74 3.65 36.67
CA THR A 53 -23.48 2.43 37.10
C THR A 53 -25.00 2.61 37.21
N ASP A 54 -25.49 3.84 37.18
CA ASP A 54 -26.91 4.17 37.15
C ASP A 54 -27.46 4.36 35.73
N GLY A 55 -26.61 4.29 34.70
CA GLY A 55 -26.95 4.53 33.30
C GLY A 55 -26.77 5.98 32.85
N GLY A 56 -26.30 6.87 33.72
CA GLY A 56 -25.99 8.26 33.41
C GLY A 56 -24.70 8.44 32.62
N ASN A 57 -24.52 9.65 32.07
CA ASN A 57 -23.28 10.10 31.41
C ASN A 57 -22.73 9.15 30.33
N MET A 58 -23.63 8.48 29.62
CA MET A 58 -23.26 7.57 28.53
C MET A 58 -22.60 8.33 27.38
N ARG A 59 -21.51 7.80 26.84
CA ARG A 59 -20.82 8.32 25.64
C ARG A 59 -20.11 7.23 24.86
N GLN A 60 -19.90 7.48 23.58
CA GLN A 60 -19.12 6.62 22.68
C GLN A 60 -17.62 6.80 22.94
N LEU A 61 -16.85 5.71 22.87
CA LEU A 61 -15.40 5.69 23.00
C LEU A 61 -14.71 5.38 21.67
N CYS A 62 -15.23 4.42 20.92
CA CYS A 62 -14.61 3.92 19.70
C CYS A 62 -15.44 4.31 18.47
N PHE A 63 -14.77 4.58 17.35
CA PHE A 63 -15.33 5.22 16.16
C PHE A 63 -15.01 4.40 14.92
N ASP A 64 -15.32 3.11 14.97
CA ASP A 64 -14.91 2.12 13.98
C ASP A 64 -16.04 1.73 13.04
N GLN A 65 -15.67 1.37 11.80
CA GLN A 65 -16.57 0.76 10.81
C GLN A 65 -17.05 -0.61 11.27
N ASP A 66 -16.14 -1.40 11.82
CA ASP A 66 -16.38 -2.77 12.27
C ASP A 66 -16.37 -2.84 13.80
N HIS A 67 -16.43 -4.06 14.34
CA HIS A 67 -16.68 -4.25 15.75
C HIS A 67 -15.47 -3.96 16.66
N ASN A 68 -15.78 -3.45 17.85
CA ASN A 68 -14.94 -3.59 19.02
C ASN A 68 -15.54 -4.60 20.02
N TRP A 69 -14.71 -5.49 20.56
CA TRP A 69 -15.14 -6.54 21.49
C TRP A 69 -14.22 -6.68 22.70
N CYS A 70 -14.68 -7.46 23.66
CA CYS A 70 -13.94 -8.01 24.78
C CYS A 70 -13.14 -6.95 25.58
N PRO A 71 -13.76 -5.83 26.00
CA PRO A 71 -13.06 -4.86 26.82
C PRO A 71 -12.63 -5.51 28.15
N THR A 72 -11.38 -5.28 28.55
CA THR A 72 -10.85 -5.73 29.84
C THR A 72 -9.85 -4.74 30.42
N VAL A 73 -9.73 -4.68 31.75
CA VAL A 73 -8.81 -3.74 32.42
C VAL A 73 -7.43 -4.39 32.56
N LEU A 74 -6.41 -3.73 32.00
CA LEU A 74 -5.00 -4.08 32.15
C LEU A 74 -4.51 -3.80 33.58
N ASN A 75 -3.37 -4.39 33.95
CA ASN A 75 -2.76 -4.20 35.27
C ASN A 75 -2.41 -2.73 35.59
N ASN A 76 -2.23 -1.90 34.57
CA ASN A 76 -1.94 -0.47 34.68
C ASN A 76 -3.21 0.41 34.67
N GLY A 77 -4.41 -0.18 34.72
CA GLY A 77 -5.68 0.55 34.73
C GLY A 77 -6.19 1.02 33.36
N ARG A 78 -5.42 0.83 32.28
CA ARG A 78 -5.88 1.02 30.90
C ARG A 78 -6.84 -0.09 30.49
N VAL A 79 -7.56 0.11 29.40
CA VAL A 79 -8.50 -0.84 28.83
C VAL A 79 -7.88 -1.48 27.59
N LEU A 80 -7.85 -2.80 27.55
CA LEU A 80 -7.53 -3.62 26.38
C LEU A 80 -8.84 -4.05 25.72
N TYR A 81 -8.87 -4.12 24.40
CA TYR A 81 -10.02 -4.59 23.64
C TYR A 81 -9.58 -5.15 22.29
N THR A 82 -10.43 -5.96 21.67
CA THR A 82 -10.25 -6.42 20.30
C THR A 82 -10.90 -5.41 19.36
N ARG A 83 -10.21 -5.00 18.31
CA ARG A 83 -10.69 -4.10 17.26
C ARG A 83 -10.64 -4.82 15.93
N TRP A 84 -11.78 -4.91 15.25
CA TRP A 84 -11.83 -5.30 13.85
C TRP A 84 -11.64 -4.05 13.00
N GLU A 85 -10.64 -4.01 12.12
CA GLU A 85 -10.35 -2.84 11.29
C GLU A 85 -9.67 -3.23 9.97
N TYR A 86 -10.31 -2.92 8.83
CA TYR A 86 -9.70 -3.13 7.52
C TYR A 86 -9.89 -1.96 6.54
N SER A 87 -9.88 -0.72 7.03
CA SER A 87 -9.86 0.46 6.15
C SER A 87 -8.60 0.45 5.29
N ASP A 88 -8.79 0.39 3.96
CA ASP A 88 -7.75 0.22 2.94
C ASP A 88 -6.79 -0.96 3.16
N THR A 89 -7.16 -1.98 3.95
CA THR A 89 -6.33 -3.16 4.23
C THR A 89 -7.08 -4.47 4.00
N PRO A 90 -6.37 -5.62 3.90
CA PRO A 90 -7.01 -6.92 3.75
C PRO A 90 -7.93 -7.24 4.91
N HIS A 91 -9.11 -7.76 4.62
CA HIS A 91 -10.15 -7.90 5.65
C HIS A 91 -10.02 -9.17 6.50
N TYR A 92 -9.24 -10.16 6.07
CA TYR A 92 -9.13 -11.44 6.78
C TYR A 92 -8.33 -11.34 8.09
N PHE A 93 -7.28 -10.51 8.14
CA PHE A 93 -6.27 -10.56 9.21
C PHE A 93 -6.38 -9.40 10.21
N SER A 94 -7.59 -8.84 10.31
CA SER A 94 -7.84 -7.49 10.80
C SER A 94 -8.45 -7.41 12.21
N ARG A 95 -8.47 -8.51 12.98
CA ARG A 95 -9.06 -8.53 14.34
C ARG A 95 -7.96 -8.46 15.41
N LEU A 96 -7.50 -7.23 15.61
CA LEU A 96 -6.30 -6.84 16.35
C LEU A 96 -6.58 -6.57 17.83
N LEU A 97 -5.52 -6.50 18.64
CA LEU A 97 -5.63 -6.00 20.01
C LEU A 97 -5.26 -4.52 20.06
N PHE A 98 -6.10 -3.73 20.73
CA PHE A 98 -5.92 -2.31 20.96
C PHE A 98 -6.02 -1.99 22.46
N SER A 99 -5.47 -0.84 22.85
CA SER A 99 -5.61 -0.34 24.21
C SER A 99 -5.88 1.15 24.25
N MET A 100 -6.59 1.60 25.29
CA MET A 100 -6.94 3.00 25.52
C MET A 100 -6.93 3.32 27.02
N ASN A 101 -6.91 4.59 27.39
CA ASN A 101 -7.31 5.00 28.73
C ASN A 101 -8.82 4.73 28.91
N PRO A 102 -9.31 4.54 30.16
CA PRO A 102 -10.73 4.31 30.41
C PRO A 102 -11.65 5.37 29.82
N ASP A 103 -11.14 6.58 29.62
CA ASP A 103 -11.89 7.67 29.03
C ASP A 103 -11.88 7.71 27.49
N GLY A 104 -11.32 6.72 26.82
CA GLY A 104 -11.20 6.66 25.36
C GLY A 104 -10.00 7.39 24.78
N THR A 105 -9.22 8.12 25.59
CA THR A 105 -7.99 8.77 25.11
C THR A 105 -6.87 7.75 24.92
N ASN A 106 -5.86 8.11 24.11
CA ASN A 106 -4.67 7.32 23.85
C ASN A 106 -5.01 5.92 23.32
N GLN A 107 -5.94 5.86 22.34
CA GLN A 107 -6.21 4.64 21.60
C GLN A 107 -4.99 4.32 20.74
N ALA A 108 -4.45 3.11 20.93
CA ALA A 108 -3.29 2.66 20.19
C ALA A 108 -3.35 1.16 20.02
N GLU A 109 -2.74 0.69 18.93
CA GLU A 109 -2.48 -0.74 18.75
C GLU A 109 -1.74 -1.31 19.97
N TYR A 110 -2.09 -2.54 20.29
CA TYR A 110 -1.46 -3.33 21.33
C TYR A 110 -0.71 -4.54 20.77
N TYR A 111 -1.31 -5.28 19.83
CA TYR A 111 -0.68 -6.38 19.11
C TYR A 111 -1.36 -6.65 17.76
N GLY A 112 -0.58 -6.99 16.73
CA GLY A 112 -1.02 -7.62 15.48
C GLY A 112 -1.20 -6.70 14.27
N SER A 113 -1.04 -5.38 14.40
CA SER A 113 -1.17 -4.50 13.22
C SER A 113 -0.04 -4.74 12.20
N ASN A 114 -0.39 -4.61 10.91
CA ASN A 114 0.51 -4.89 9.78
C ASN A 114 1.06 -6.34 9.80
N SER A 115 0.22 -7.31 10.18
CA SER A 115 0.58 -8.72 10.30
C SER A 115 -0.51 -9.64 9.76
N TYR A 116 -0.12 -10.69 9.06
CA TYR A 116 -1.01 -11.76 8.62
C TYR A 116 -1.33 -12.76 9.73
N TRP A 117 -0.47 -12.88 10.75
CA TRP A 117 -0.72 -13.69 11.93
C TRP A 117 -0.60 -12.83 13.20
N PRO A 118 -1.45 -13.05 14.22
CA PRO A 118 -2.63 -13.90 14.20
C PRO A 118 -3.79 -13.26 13.41
N ASN A 119 -4.60 -14.07 12.70
CA ASN A 119 -5.76 -13.54 11.98
C ASN A 119 -6.77 -12.83 12.89
N SER A 120 -6.99 -13.39 14.08
CA SER A 120 -7.96 -12.88 15.03
C SER A 120 -7.58 -13.23 16.46
N MET A 121 -7.72 -12.26 17.36
CA MET A 121 -7.48 -12.42 18.80
C MET A 121 -8.72 -12.09 19.62
N PHE A 122 -9.15 -13.01 20.48
CA PHE A 122 -10.32 -12.85 21.32
C PHE A 122 -10.02 -13.11 22.80
N TYR A 123 -10.88 -12.57 23.67
CA TYR A 123 -10.90 -12.81 25.11
C TYR A 123 -9.55 -12.57 25.80
N ALA A 124 -8.77 -11.62 25.28
CA ALA A 124 -7.46 -11.31 25.82
C ALA A 124 -7.58 -10.83 27.27
N ARG A 125 -6.71 -11.30 28.16
CA ARG A 125 -6.65 -10.89 29.57
C ARG A 125 -5.21 -10.68 30.04
N PRO A 126 -4.96 -9.68 30.91
CA PRO A 126 -3.61 -9.43 31.42
C PRO A 126 -3.12 -10.60 32.28
N ILE A 127 -1.83 -10.91 32.14
CA ILE A 127 -1.13 -11.82 33.06
C ILE A 127 -0.92 -11.10 34.40
N PRO A 128 -1.36 -11.66 35.55
CA PRO A 128 -1.24 -10.99 36.84
C PRO A 128 0.21 -10.60 37.17
N GLY A 129 0.42 -9.33 37.52
CA GLY A 129 1.75 -8.81 37.91
C GLY A 129 2.72 -8.55 36.75
N ASN A 130 2.36 -8.85 35.51
CA ASN A 130 3.18 -8.53 34.34
C ASN A 130 2.75 -7.18 33.72
N PRO A 131 3.68 -6.31 33.29
CA PRO A 131 3.33 -4.99 32.73
C PRO A 131 2.61 -5.05 31.37
N THR A 132 2.90 -6.04 30.52
CA THR A 132 2.49 -6.06 29.10
C THR A 132 2.00 -7.41 28.62
N ALA A 133 2.27 -8.51 29.30
CA ALA A 133 1.86 -9.82 28.84
C ALA A 133 0.34 -10.03 28.99
N VAL A 134 -0.26 -10.65 27.97
CA VAL A 134 -1.68 -11.05 27.95
C VAL A 134 -1.79 -12.51 27.51
N ALA A 135 -2.80 -13.22 28.03
CA ALA A 135 -3.27 -14.47 27.45
C ALA A 135 -4.43 -14.17 26.50
N ALA A 136 -4.44 -14.76 25.30
CA ALA A 136 -5.48 -14.54 24.30
C ALA A 136 -5.85 -15.85 23.58
N ILE A 137 -7.01 -15.86 22.93
CA ILE A 137 -7.41 -16.94 22.02
C ILE A 137 -7.14 -16.48 20.59
N VAL A 138 -6.26 -17.18 19.90
CA VAL A 138 -6.03 -17.01 18.46
C VAL A 138 -7.02 -17.88 17.69
N SER A 139 -7.65 -17.29 16.67
CA SER A 139 -8.69 -17.90 15.84
C SER A 139 -8.49 -17.53 14.37
N GLY A 140 -9.15 -18.27 13.47
CA GLY A 140 -9.27 -17.89 12.05
C GLY A 140 -10.26 -16.74 11.82
N HIS A 141 -10.29 -16.22 10.59
CA HIS A 141 -11.27 -15.20 10.18
C HIS A 141 -12.62 -15.84 9.89
N HIS A 142 -12.62 -16.81 8.97
CA HIS A 142 -13.68 -17.80 8.77
C HIS A 142 -13.34 -19.12 9.48
N GLY A 143 -14.30 -20.05 9.47
CA GLY A 143 -14.20 -21.32 10.17
C GLY A 143 -14.76 -21.21 11.58
N LEU A 144 -14.03 -21.76 12.56
CA LEU A 144 -14.48 -21.75 13.95
C LEU A 144 -14.42 -20.36 14.57
N ALA A 145 -15.58 -19.80 14.91
CA ALA A 145 -15.67 -18.47 15.47
C ALA A 145 -15.21 -18.41 16.95
N ARG A 146 -14.28 -17.49 17.24
CA ARG A 146 -13.83 -17.06 18.57
C ARG A 146 -13.21 -18.12 19.47
N MET A 147 -13.07 -19.36 19.00
CA MET A 147 -12.40 -20.46 19.70
C MET A 147 -11.15 -20.85 18.94
N GLY A 148 -10.12 -21.34 19.65
CA GLY A 148 -8.91 -21.76 18.97
C GLY A 148 -7.75 -22.01 19.92
N GLU A 149 -6.57 -21.53 19.54
CA GLU A 149 -5.33 -21.78 20.25
C GLU A 149 -5.16 -20.78 21.40
N LEU A 150 -4.70 -21.27 22.56
CA LEU A 150 -4.34 -20.42 23.68
C LEU A 150 -2.92 -19.91 23.50
N VAL A 151 -2.73 -18.59 23.46
CA VAL A 151 -1.42 -17.96 23.34
C VAL A 151 -1.16 -16.98 24.47
N ILE A 152 0.10 -16.85 24.84
CA ILE A 152 0.61 -15.76 25.69
C ILE A 152 1.40 -14.82 24.78
N LEU A 153 0.99 -13.56 24.75
CA LEU A 153 1.61 -12.50 23.95
C LEU A 153 2.25 -11.48 24.90
N ASP A 154 3.43 -10.99 24.54
CA ASP A 154 4.11 -9.89 25.23
C ASP A 154 4.59 -8.84 24.22
N PRO A 155 3.83 -7.73 24.06
CA PRO A 155 4.19 -6.61 23.20
C PRO A 155 5.54 -5.94 23.51
N ALA A 156 6.16 -6.23 24.66
CA ALA A 156 7.51 -5.77 24.97
C ALA A 156 8.59 -6.55 24.18
N LYS A 157 8.28 -7.77 23.71
CA LYS A 157 9.19 -8.61 22.91
C LYS A 157 9.04 -8.37 21.40
N GLY A 158 7.82 -8.11 20.96
CA GLY A 158 7.47 -7.88 19.56
C GLY A 158 5.96 -7.69 19.43
N ARG A 159 5.51 -7.14 18.31
CA ARG A 159 4.08 -6.82 18.08
C ARG A 159 3.53 -7.35 16.76
N LYS A 160 4.46 -7.76 15.89
CA LYS A 160 4.15 -8.22 14.54
C LYS A 160 4.30 -9.72 14.48
N GLU A 161 3.42 -10.36 13.74
CA GLU A 161 3.50 -11.78 13.47
C GLU A 161 3.74 -12.59 14.78
N GLY A 162 4.68 -13.53 14.75
CA GLY A 162 5.10 -14.33 15.89
C GLY A 162 6.05 -13.64 16.88
N GLU A 163 6.53 -12.42 16.62
CA GLU A 163 7.68 -11.82 17.35
C GLU A 163 7.44 -11.70 18.87
N GLY A 164 6.21 -11.38 19.28
CA GLY A 164 5.88 -11.23 20.70
C GLY A 164 5.22 -12.44 21.33
N VAL A 165 5.20 -13.59 20.65
CA VAL A 165 4.63 -14.82 21.21
C VAL A 165 5.58 -15.38 22.26
N VAL A 166 5.10 -15.47 23.50
CA VAL A 166 5.84 -16.07 24.60
C VAL A 166 5.64 -17.58 24.65
N GLN A 167 4.40 -18.02 24.42
CA GLN A 167 4.02 -19.42 24.50
C GLN A 167 2.71 -19.64 23.74
N ARG A 168 2.63 -20.71 22.94
CA ARG A 168 1.36 -21.30 22.51
C ARG A 168 1.12 -22.56 23.32
N ILE A 169 -0.11 -22.75 23.81
CA ILE A 169 -0.49 -23.91 24.61
C ILE A 169 -1.48 -24.76 23.80
N PRO A 170 -1.15 -26.04 23.48
CA PRO A 170 0.12 -26.69 23.72
C PRO A 170 1.23 -26.23 22.76
N GLY A 171 2.49 -26.40 23.16
CA GLY A 171 3.65 -25.94 22.40
C GLY A 171 4.84 -25.53 23.23
N HIS A 172 5.04 -26.10 24.42
CA HIS A 172 6.13 -25.75 25.33
C HIS A 172 7.49 -25.77 24.63
N GLU A 173 8.20 -24.63 24.75
CA GLU A 173 9.53 -24.38 24.14
C GLU A 173 9.58 -24.50 22.61
N LYS A 174 8.42 -24.52 21.94
CA LYS A 174 8.36 -24.53 20.47
C LYS A 174 8.06 -23.12 19.95
N PRO A 175 8.78 -22.68 18.90
CA PRO A 175 8.44 -21.44 18.22
C PRO A 175 7.05 -21.55 17.58
N VAL A 176 6.39 -20.40 17.43
CA VAL A 176 5.14 -20.30 16.69
C VAL A 176 5.43 -19.75 15.31
N GLU A 177 5.18 -20.57 14.30
CA GLU A 177 5.32 -20.18 12.90
C GLU A 177 4.11 -19.35 12.48
N PRO A 178 4.29 -18.09 12.01
CA PRO A 178 3.20 -17.22 11.57
C PRO A 178 2.71 -17.66 10.18
N VAL A 179 1.86 -18.68 10.16
CA VAL A 179 1.28 -19.20 8.91
C VAL A 179 0.14 -18.30 8.43
N ILE A 180 0.18 -17.93 7.13
CA ILE A 180 -0.85 -17.13 6.48
C ILE A 180 -1.96 -18.06 5.96
N VAL A 181 -3.07 -18.16 6.68
CA VAL A 181 -4.20 -19.02 6.31
C VAL A 181 -5.49 -18.53 6.97
N ASP A 182 -6.60 -18.51 6.26
CA ASP A 182 -7.92 -18.07 6.77
C ASP A 182 -8.42 -18.90 7.97
N GLN A 183 -8.62 -20.21 7.74
CA GLN A 183 -9.17 -21.19 8.69
C GLN A 183 -8.07 -21.72 9.63
N LEU A 184 -7.31 -20.80 10.22
CA LEU A 184 -6.06 -21.07 10.95
C LEU A 184 -6.16 -22.20 11.98
N VAL A 185 -7.30 -22.28 12.67
CA VAL A 185 -7.46 -23.15 13.86
C VAL A 185 -8.43 -24.30 13.65
N ASP A 186 -8.94 -24.55 12.44
CA ASP A 186 -9.97 -25.58 12.23
C ASP A 186 -9.47 -26.96 12.64
N ASN A 187 -8.23 -27.29 12.27
CA ASN A 187 -7.58 -28.56 12.58
C ASN A 187 -6.75 -28.55 13.87
N SER A 188 -6.67 -27.43 14.61
CA SER A 188 -5.92 -27.37 15.86
C SER A 188 -6.73 -27.93 17.03
N TRP A 189 -6.06 -28.70 17.89
CA TRP A 189 -6.60 -29.24 19.14
C TRP A 189 -5.50 -29.27 20.19
N PRO A 190 -5.82 -29.08 21.48
CA PRO A 190 -7.12 -28.70 22.07
C PRO A 190 -7.62 -27.32 21.63
N LYS A 191 -8.94 -27.07 21.79
CA LYS A 191 -9.55 -25.74 21.54
C LYS A 191 -9.90 -25.06 22.86
N PHE A 192 -9.65 -23.76 22.93
CA PHE A 192 -9.81 -22.95 24.12
C PHE A 192 -10.76 -21.78 23.90
N LEU A 193 -11.38 -21.36 25.01
CA LEU A 193 -12.23 -20.20 25.14
C LEU A 193 -12.01 -19.52 26.51
N HIS A 194 -12.22 -18.21 26.54
CA HIS A 194 -12.24 -17.37 27.75
C HIS A 194 -11.13 -17.68 28.78
N PRO A 195 -9.85 -17.50 28.41
CA PRO A 195 -8.76 -17.77 29.33
C PRO A 195 -8.82 -16.80 30.51
N PHE A 196 -8.67 -17.34 31.72
CA PHE A 196 -8.57 -16.57 32.94
C PHE A 196 -7.22 -16.84 33.63
N PRO A 197 -6.22 -15.97 33.42
CA PRO A 197 -4.91 -16.10 34.05
C PRO A 197 -4.99 -16.11 35.59
N LEU A 198 -4.47 -17.19 36.20
CA LEU A 198 -4.30 -17.29 37.64
C LEU A 198 -2.93 -16.79 38.09
N SER A 199 -1.92 -16.96 37.24
CA SER A 199 -0.52 -16.50 37.34
C SER A 199 0.08 -16.37 35.93
N ASP A 200 1.39 -16.20 35.82
CA ASP A 200 2.14 -16.33 34.57
C ASP A 200 2.25 -17.76 34.03
N LYS A 201 1.91 -18.77 34.86
CA LYS A 201 2.04 -20.19 34.53
C LYS A 201 0.73 -20.94 34.37
N TYR A 202 -0.32 -20.50 35.06
CA TYR A 202 -1.57 -21.25 35.22
C TYR A 202 -2.79 -20.45 34.79
N PHE A 203 -3.71 -21.10 34.07
CA PHE A 203 -4.89 -20.49 33.46
C PHE A 203 -6.12 -21.36 33.72
N LEU A 204 -7.21 -20.75 34.18
CA LEU A 204 -8.52 -21.41 34.14
C LEU A 204 -9.13 -21.12 32.77
N VAL A 205 -9.51 -22.17 32.03
CA VAL A 205 -9.96 -22.04 30.63
C VAL A 205 -11.21 -22.86 30.41
N SER A 206 -12.08 -22.43 29.51
CA SER A 206 -13.01 -23.36 28.87
C SER A 206 -12.23 -24.07 27.77
N CYS A 207 -12.25 -25.39 27.79
CA CYS A 207 -11.47 -26.20 26.87
C CYS A 207 -12.27 -27.39 26.38
N LYS A 208 -12.04 -27.70 25.10
CA LYS A 208 -12.45 -28.92 24.45
C LYS A 208 -11.17 -29.63 23.96
N PRO A 209 -10.71 -30.67 24.68
CA PRO A 209 -9.46 -31.34 24.33
C PRO A 209 -9.42 -31.98 22.95
N ASN A 210 -10.56 -32.47 22.46
CA ASN A 210 -10.70 -33.11 21.14
C ASN A 210 -12.15 -32.98 20.61
N PRO A 211 -12.43 -33.33 19.34
CA PRO A 211 -13.76 -33.17 18.72
C PRO A 211 -14.93 -33.85 19.47
N GLU A 212 -14.67 -34.93 20.20
CA GLU A 212 -15.70 -35.77 20.85
C GLU A 212 -15.99 -35.34 22.29
N THR A 213 -15.10 -34.58 22.91
CA THR A 213 -15.30 -34.06 24.27
C THR A 213 -16.28 -32.88 24.30
N PRO A 214 -17.14 -32.74 25.33
CA PRO A 214 -17.91 -31.53 25.53
C PRO A 214 -17.01 -30.40 26.06
N TRP A 215 -17.54 -29.17 26.07
CA TRP A 215 -16.84 -28.03 26.66
C TRP A 215 -16.86 -28.13 28.19
N GLY A 216 -15.67 -28.26 28.78
CA GLY A 216 -15.46 -28.28 30.21
C GLY A 216 -14.56 -27.14 30.69
N ILE A 217 -14.47 -26.97 32.01
CA ILE A 217 -13.51 -26.08 32.64
C ILE A 217 -12.25 -26.87 32.98
N TYR A 218 -11.11 -26.38 32.52
CA TYR A 218 -9.80 -27.00 32.71
C TYR A 218 -8.83 -26.00 33.36
N LEU A 219 -7.89 -26.53 34.14
CA LEU A 219 -6.68 -25.83 34.52
C LEU A 219 -5.62 -26.17 33.47
N ALA A 220 -5.20 -25.16 32.71
CA ALA A 220 -4.11 -25.25 31.74
C ALA A 220 -2.84 -24.61 32.31
N ASP A 221 -1.68 -25.09 31.89
CA ASP A 221 -0.40 -24.45 32.21
C ASP A 221 0.53 -24.28 31.00
N VAL A 222 1.59 -23.50 31.18
CA VAL A 222 2.60 -23.24 30.15
C VAL A 222 3.45 -24.45 29.79
N PHE A 223 3.33 -25.57 30.51
CA PHE A 223 4.04 -26.83 30.29
C PHE A 223 3.18 -27.86 29.55
N ASP A 224 2.09 -27.39 28.93
CA ASP A 224 1.12 -28.16 28.15
C ASP A 224 0.25 -29.14 28.97
N ASN A 225 0.21 -29.02 30.31
CA ASN A 225 -0.70 -29.84 31.11
C ASN A 225 -2.13 -29.29 31.05
N LEU A 226 -3.10 -30.20 30.93
CA LEU A 226 -4.52 -29.91 31.03
C LEU A 226 -5.16 -30.80 32.10
N VAL A 227 -5.68 -30.18 33.16
CA VAL A 227 -6.37 -30.87 34.24
C VAL A 227 -7.85 -30.49 34.23
N LEU A 228 -8.74 -31.48 34.03
CA LEU A 228 -10.18 -31.25 34.08
C LEU A 228 -10.59 -30.81 35.50
N VAL A 229 -11.22 -29.64 35.60
CA VAL A 229 -11.78 -29.11 36.86
C VAL A 229 -13.26 -29.48 36.96
N ARG A 230 -14.03 -29.26 35.89
CA ARG A 230 -15.46 -29.54 35.87
C ARG A 230 -15.99 -29.73 34.46
N GLU A 231 -16.86 -30.71 34.31
CA GLU A 231 -17.69 -30.95 33.13
C GLU A 231 -19.11 -31.29 33.60
N LEU A 232 -20.14 -30.93 32.82
CA LEU A 232 -21.54 -31.25 33.12
C LEU A 232 -22.20 -31.92 31.90
N PRO A 233 -22.81 -33.11 32.04
CA PRO A 233 -23.49 -33.77 30.93
C PRO A 233 -24.55 -32.88 30.27
N GLY A 234 -24.49 -32.75 28.95
CA GLY A 234 -25.44 -31.97 28.15
C GLY A 234 -25.31 -30.45 28.26
N GLN A 235 -24.28 -29.92 28.93
CA GLN A 235 -24.04 -28.49 29.08
C GLN A 235 -22.63 -28.12 28.63
N ALA A 236 -22.50 -26.96 27.98
CA ALA A 236 -21.19 -26.36 27.66
C ALA A 236 -20.83 -25.34 28.73
N LEU A 237 -19.66 -25.49 29.37
CA LEU A 237 -19.14 -24.53 30.33
C LEU A 237 -18.13 -23.61 29.65
N LEU A 238 -18.48 -22.35 29.42
CA LEU A 238 -17.71 -21.46 28.53
C LEU A 238 -16.92 -20.35 29.23
N GLU A 239 -17.44 -19.75 30.30
CA GLU A 239 -16.87 -18.51 30.87
C GLU A 239 -16.40 -18.72 32.32
N PRO A 240 -15.22 -19.30 32.54
CA PRO A 240 -14.69 -19.45 33.89
C PRO A 240 -14.32 -18.08 34.49
N VAL A 241 -15.01 -17.69 35.56
CA VAL A 241 -14.69 -16.51 36.36
C VAL A 241 -14.46 -16.94 37.82
N PRO A 242 -13.20 -17.00 38.29
CA PRO A 242 -12.93 -17.41 39.66
C PRO A 242 -13.35 -16.31 40.65
N LEU A 243 -14.14 -16.68 41.65
CA LEU A 243 -14.42 -15.80 42.78
C LEU A 243 -13.21 -15.79 43.72
N ARG A 244 -12.38 -14.76 43.61
CA ARG A 244 -11.19 -14.58 44.46
C ARG A 244 -10.92 -13.10 44.70
N LYS A 245 -10.19 -12.79 45.77
CA LYS A 245 -9.66 -11.45 45.98
C LYS A 245 -8.55 -11.18 44.95
N THR A 246 -8.68 -10.09 44.20
CA THR A 246 -7.66 -9.61 43.25
C THR A 246 -7.19 -8.22 43.66
N GLN A 247 -6.01 -7.81 43.17
CA GLN A 247 -5.58 -6.42 43.29
C GLN A 247 -6.43 -5.57 42.35
N ARG A 248 -7.04 -4.50 42.88
CA ARG A 248 -7.72 -3.49 42.06
C ARG A 248 -6.66 -2.75 41.23
N PRO A 249 -6.76 -2.72 39.89
CA PRO A 249 -5.88 -1.90 39.07
C PRO A 249 -5.97 -0.41 39.46
N PRO A 250 -4.93 0.40 39.19
CA PRO A 250 -4.98 1.83 39.50
C PRO A 250 -6.10 2.51 38.71
N VAL A 251 -6.68 3.56 39.30
CA VAL A 251 -7.63 4.43 38.59
C VAL A 251 -6.81 5.37 37.70
N VAL A 252 -7.09 5.34 36.40
CA VAL A 252 -6.53 6.29 35.43
C VAL A 252 -7.48 7.50 35.36
N PRO A 253 -7.01 8.72 35.69
CA PRO A 253 -7.86 9.91 35.61
C PRO A 253 -8.25 10.24 34.17
N ASP A 254 -9.47 10.77 34.01
CA ASP A 254 -9.94 11.32 32.74
C ASP A 254 -9.07 12.51 32.31
N ARG A 255 -8.78 12.56 31.01
CA ARG A 255 -8.05 13.61 30.30
C ARG A 255 -8.94 14.34 29.30
N VAL A 256 -10.09 13.77 28.96
CA VAL A 256 -11.08 14.43 28.11
C VAL A 256 -11.54 15.76 28.69
N ASN A 257 -11.73 16.74 27.82
CA ASN A 257 -12.44 17.99 28.10
C ASN A 257 -13.77 17.97 27.33
N PRO A 258 -14.90 17.59 27.97
CA PRO A 258 -16.19 17.45 27.29
C PRO A 258 -16.74 18.75 26.70
N ALA A 259 -16.22 19.92 27.10
CA ALA A 259 -16.61 21.21 26.55
C ALA A 259 -15.92 21.54 25.21
N SER A 260 -14.96 20.71 24.77
CA SER A 260 -14.28 20.85 23.50
C SER A 260 -14.89 19.92 22.44
N ASP A 261 -14.76 20.30 21.19
CA ASP A 261 -15.05 19.52 19.99
C ASP A 261 -13.79 19.29 19.15
N GLU A 262 -12.61 19.53 19.70
CA GLU A 262 -11.33 19.40 18.99
C GLU A 262 -10.36 18.53 19.80
N ALA A 263 -9.41 17.95 19.09
CA ALA A 263 -8.19 17.39 19.64
C ALA A 263 -6.99 18.03 18.96
N THR A 264 -5.81 17.84 19.53
CA THR A 264 -4.54 18.27 18.93
C THR A 264 -3.67 17.06 18.62
N VAL A 265 -2.92 17.12 17.53
CA VAL A 265 -2.03 16.06 17.05
C VAL A 265 -0.62 16.61 17.00
N TYR A 266 0.29 15.99 17.74
CA TYR A 266 1.70 16.34 17.77
C TYR A 266 2.56 15.19 17.22
N ILE A 267 3.29 15.45 16.15
CA ILE A 267 4.25 14.52 15.56
C ILE A 267 5.66 15.06 15.82
N THR A 268 6.50 14.26 16.47
CA THR A 268 7.85 14.70 16.85
C THR A 268 8.76 14.78 15.63
N ASP A 269 8.83 13.71 14.82
CA ASP A 269 9.57 13.67 13.57
C ASP A 269 8.95 12.63 12.63
N ILE A 270 8.30 13.08 11.57
CA ILE A 270 7.60 12.20 10.62
C ILE A 270 8.53 11.16 9.95
N TYR A 271 9.84 11.42 9.89
CA TYR A 271 10.83 10.52 9.29
C TYR A 271 11.33 9.42 10.25
N ARG A 272 10.76 9.34 11.46
CA ARG A 272 10.98 8.22 12.40
C ARG A 272 9.92 7.13 12.17
N GLY A 273 10.26 5.89 12.51
CA GLY A 273 9.39 4.74 12.29
C GLY A 273 9.64 4.07 10.94
N GLU A 274 8.77 3.14 10.57
CA GLU A 274 8.89 2.31 9.37
C GLU A 274 8.09 2.85 8.17
N GLY A 275 7.35 3.94 8.34
CA GLY A 275 6.49 4.49 7.28
C GLY A 275 7.24 5.30 6.21
N LEU A 276 8.40 5.91 6.52
CA LEU A 276 9.19 6.72 5.57
C LEU A 276 10.69 6.34 5.46
N PRO A 277 11.07 5.04 5.51
CA PRO A 277 12.47 4.64 5.42
C PRO A 277 13.09 5.06 4.08
N GLY A 278 14.27 5.67 4.13
CA GLY A 278 15.00 6.10 2.93
C GLY A 278 14.44 7.33 2.22
N VAL A 279 13.31 7.89 2.67
CA VAL A 279 12.80 9.16 2.12
C VAL A 279 13.68 10.31 2.62
N PRO A 280 14.23 11.15 1.73
CA PRO A 280 15.04 12.28 2.14
C PRO A 280 14.27 13.26 3.02
N ARG A 281 14.94 13.73 4.07
CA ARG A 281 14.39 14.74 4.96
C ARG A 281 14.10 16.03 4.17
N GLY A 282 12.91 16.57 4.40
CA GLY A 282 12.41 17.75 3.70
C GLY A 282 11.63 17.44 2.42
N THR A 283 11.51 16.18 1.99
CA THR A 283 10.60 15.77 0.91
C THR A 283 9.15 16.07 1.27
N VAL A 284 8.72 15.67 2.46
CA VAL A 284 7.37 15.96 2.97
C VAL A 284 7.24 17.44 3.32
N LYS A 285 6.25 18.12 2.75
CA LYS A 285 5.94 19.54 2.96
C LYS A 285 4.68 19.78 3.78
N SER A 286 3.71 18.88 3.66
CA SER A 286 2.44 18.97 4.37
C SER A 286 1.86 17.58 4.62
N LEU A 287 0.80 17.54 5.42
CA LEU A 287 -0.02 16.35 5.62
C LEU A 287 -1.42 16.62 5.09
N ARG A 288 -1.97 15.71 4.28
CA ARG A 288 -3.42 15.66 4.01
C ARG A 288 -4.09 15.01 5.21
N ILE A 289 -5.14 15.65 5.71
CA ILE A 289 -5.96 15.16 6.81
C ILE A 289 -7.35 14.87 6.27
N PHE A 290 -7.85 13.65 6.49
CA PHE A 290 -9.18 13.25 6.04
C PHE A 290 -9.87 12.35 7.07
N GLU A 291 -11.19 12.45 7.12
CA GLU A 291 -12.08 11.56 7.87
C GLU A 291 -12.38 10.31 7.04
N ILE A 292 -12.31 9.14 7.66
CA ILE A 292 -12.82 7.89 7.07
C ILE A 292 -14.29 7.75 7.42
N TYR A 293 -15.16 7.76 6.42
CA TYR A 293 -16.60 7.83 6.62
C TYR A 293 -17.32 6.54 6.22
N TYR A 294 -17.99 5.96 7.21
CA TYR A 294 -18.40 4.56 7.23
C TYR A 294 -19.79 4.27 6.70
N GLY A 295 -19.95 3.08 6.14
CA GLY A 295 -21.18 2.54 5.59
C GLY A 295 -22.23 2.23 6.65
N TYR A 296 -23.49 2.34 6.24
CA TYR A 296 -24.66 2.11 7.08
C TYR A 296 -25.01 0.63 7.19
N ASN A 297 -25.88 0.26 8.13
CA ASN A 297 -26.53 -1.04 8.06
C ASN A 297 -27.19 -1.24 6.68
N LYS A 298 -27.00 -2.43 6.12
CA LYS A 298 -27.43 -2.84 4.76
C LYS A 298 -26.74 -2.07 3.62
N MET A 299 -25.62 -1.41 3.89
CA MET A 299 -24.76 -0.78 2.88
C MET A 299 -23.29 -1.05 3.21
N GLY A 300 -22.54 -1.61 2.28
CA GLY A 300 -21.13 -1.88 2.52
C GLY A 300 -20.43 -2.57 1.36
N GLY A 301 -19.11 -2.53 1.39
CA GLY A 301 -18.24 -3.15 0.39
C GLY A 301 -17.68 -2.13 -0.58
N HIS A 302 -16.41 -2.30 -0.94
CA HIS A 302 -15.63 -1.34 -1.72
C HIS A 302 -16.30 -0.88 -3.01
N ALA A 303 -17.07 -1.74 -3.69
CA ALA A 303 -17.78 -1.41 -4.94
C ALA A 303 -18.82 -0.29 -4.80
N HIS A 304 -19.25 0.05 -3.58
CA HIS A 304 -20.12 1.19 -3.31
C HIS A 304 -19.37 2.53 -3.35
N VAL A 305 -18.05 2.51 -3.22
CA VAL A 305 -17.19 3.70 -3.26
C VAL A 305 -16.40 3.77 -4.56
N GLY A 306 -15.81 2.64 -5.00
CA GLY A 306 -15.05 2.54 -6.25
C GLY A 306 -14.76 1.10 -6.68
N VAL A 307 -14.41 0.89 -7.96
CA VAL A 307 -14.03 -0.44 -8.48
C VAL A 307 -12.67 -0.83 -7.91
N GLU A 308 -12.64 -1.81 -7.02
CA GLU A 308 -11.43 -2.17 -6.25
C GLU A 308 -10.73 -0.92 -5.68
N GLY A 309 -11.53 0.02 -5.19
CA GLY A 309 -11.05 1.22 -4.50
C GLY A 309 -11.12 1.04 -2.98
N PRO A 310 -11.30 2.12 -2.22
CA PRO A 310 -11.35 2.02 -0.76
C PRO A 310 -12.61 1.30 -0.29
N TRP A 311 -12.54 0.73 0.91
CA TRP A 311 -13.69 0.18 1.62
C TRP A 311 -14.67 1.26 2.09
N ASP A 312 -14.16 2.47 2.29
CA ASP A 312 -14.81 3.56 3.00
C ASP A 312 -14.76 4.87 2.20
N VAL A 313 -15.66 5.81 2.51
CA VAL A 313 -15.66 7.14 1.88
C VAL A 313 -14.61 8.02 2.54
N HIS A 314 -13.75 8.67 1.74
CA HIS A 314 -12.74 9.59 2.25
C HIS A 314 -13.20 11.06 2.20
N ARG A 315 -13.44 11.65 3.38
CA ARG A 315 -13.85 13.05 3.56
C ARG A 315 -12.65 13.94 3.86
N ILE A 316 -12.21 14.73 2.89
CA ILE A 316 -11.03 15.58 3.06
C ILE A 316 -11.36 16.73 4.01
N LEU A 317 -10.59 16.85 5.10
CA LEU A 317 -10.67 17.97 6.02
C LEU A 317 -9.78 19.12 5.53
N GLY A 318 -8.61 18.79 4.99
CA GLY A 318 -7.70 19.77 4.41
C GLY A 318 -6.23 19.35 4.53
N THR A 319 -5.34 20.34 4.63
CA THR A 319 -3.91 20.11 4.81
C THR A 319 -3.32 20.91 5.96
N VAL A 320 -2.22 20.42 6.52
CA VAL A 320 -1.43 21.10 7.56
C VAL A 320 0.06 21.04 7.19
N PRO A 321 0.87 22.08 7.49
CA PRO A 321 2.29 22.08 7.18
C PRO A 321 3.10 21.09 8.03
N VAL A 322 4.20 20.61 7.46
CA VAL A 322 5.29 19.92 8.19
C VAL A 322 6.47 20.88 8.27
N PHE A 323 7.03 21.06 9.47
CA PHE A 323 8.19 21.92 9.68
C PHE A 323 9.47 21.30 9.09
N GLU A 324 10.51 22.11 8.88
CA GLU A 324 11.79 21.66 8.29
C GLU A 324 12.48 20.56 9.12
N ASP A 325 12.27 20.58 10.44
CA ASP A 325 12.73 19.53 11.36
C ASP A 325 11.82 18.29 11.37
N GLY A 326 10.85 18.20 10.46
CA GLY A 326 9.99 17.03 10.27
C GLY A 326 8.87 16.92 11.31
N SER A 327 8.80 17.87 12.24
CA SER A 327 7.74 17.93 13.25
C SER A 327 6.45 18.52 12.67
N ALA A 328 5.32 18.21 13.30
CA ALA A 328 4.02 18.81 12.99
C ALA A 328 3.18 18.96 14.26
N TYR A 329 2.40 20.02 14.38
CA TYR A 329 1.46 20.21 15.49
C TYR A 329 0.22 20.95 15.02
N PHE A 330 -0.92 20.26 15.04
CA PHE A 330 -2.16 20.75 14.42
C PHE A 330 -3.41 20.33 15.19
N LYS A 331 -4.54 20.96 14.89
CA LYS A 331 -5.84 20.58 15.42
C LYS A 331 -6.61 19.66 14.48
N ILE A 332 -7.45 18.80 15.05
CA ILE A 332 -8.42 17.97 14.33
C ILE A 332 -9.76 18.00 15.07
N PRO A 333 -10.89 17.74 14.38
CA PRO A 333 -12.14 17.46 15.08
C PRO A 333 -11.98 16.20 15.96
N ALA A 334 -12.48 16.26 17.20
CA ALA A 334 -12.51 15.09 18.08
C ALA A 334 -13.55 14.05 17.61
N ASN A 335 -13.54 12.82 18.13
CA ASN A 335 -14.62 11.84 17.93
C ASN A 335 -14.93 11.48 16.46
N ILE A 336 -13.93 11.57 15.58
CA ILE A 336 -14.00 11.08 14.21
C ILE A 336 -12.73 10.29 13.87
N PRO A 337 -12.81 9.25 13.03
CA PRO A 337 -11.64 8.52 12.55
C PRO A 337 -10.87 9.40 11.55
N VAL A 338 -9.62 9.74 11.88
CA VAL A 338 -8.74 10.59 11.07
C VAL A 338 -7.57 9.78 10.54
N ALA A 339 -7.32 9.91 9.23
CA ALA A 339 -6.15 9.40 8.56
C ALA A 339 -5.27 10.53 8.01
N VAL A 340 -3.98 10.24 7.82
CA VAL A 340 -2.98 11.20 7.38
C VAL A 340 -2.16 10.70 6.19
N GLN A 341 -1.88 11.56 5.22
CA GLN A 341 -0.97 11.27 4.11
C GLN A 341 0.15 12.31 4.06
N PRO A 342 1.43 11.92 4.21
CA PRO A 342 2.56 12.82 3.99
C PRO A 342 2.65 13.22 2.53
N LEU A 343 2.59 14.53 2.23
CA LEU A 343 2.60 15.06 0.88
C LEU A 343 3.94 15.67 0.51
N ASP A 344 4.40 15.44 -0.72
CA ASP A 344 5.54 16.14 -1.31
C ASP A 344 5.22 17.60 -1.72
N ALA A 345 6.15 18.27 -2.41
CA ALA A 345 5.99 19.66 -2.82
C ALA A 345 4.90 19.87 -3.91
N GLU A 346 4.52 18.81 -4.60
CA GLU A 346 3.48 18.77 -5.63
C GLU A 346 2.11 18.36 -5.05
N GLY A 347 2.03 18.01 -3.76
CA GLY A 347 0.79 17.57 -3.10
C GLY A 347 0.46 16.09 -3.29
N ARG A 348 1.46 15.26 -3.64
CA ARG A 348 1.32 13.82 -3.87
C ARG A 348 1.69 13.03 -2.63
N ALA A 349 0.92 12.00 -2.29
CA ALA A 349 1.16 11.20 -1.09
C ALA A 349 2.42 10.32 -1.23
N VAL A 350 3.42 10.58 -0.39
CA VAL A 350 4.67 9.80 -0.29
C VAL A 350 4.43 8.47 0.43
N GLN A 351 3.45 8.42 1.32
CA GLN A 351 3.01 7.22 2.02
C GLN A 351 1.51 7.26 2.25
N LEU A 352 0.87 6.09 2.27
CA LEU A 352 -0.56 5.95 2.54
C LEU A 352 -0.74 5.40 3.96
N MET A 353 -1.46 6.13 4.81
CA MET A 353 -1.95 5.57 6.07
C MET A 353 -3.17 4.69 5.75
N ARG A 354 -2.96 3.38 5.76
CA ARG A 354 -4.01 2.37 5.53
C ARG A 354 -4.60 1.89 6.86
N SER A 355 -5.02 2.87 7.66
CA SER A 355 -5.59 2.79 9.01
C SER A 355 -5.99 4.21 9.41
N TRP A 356 -6.36 4.43 10.66
CA TRP A 356 -6.72 5.75 11.19
C TRP A 356 -6.53 5.81 12.71
N PHE A 357 -6.55 7.03 13.25
CA PHE A 357 -6.58 7.29 14.68
C PHE A 357 -7.74 8.24 15.03
N VAL A 358 -8.07 8.35 16.31
CA VAL A 358 -9.07 9.30 16.81
C VAL A 358 -8.48 10.12 17.93
N GLY A 359 -8.82 11.41 18.00
CA GLY A 359 -8.63 12.23 19.19
C GLY A 359 -9.94 12.39 19.94
N MET A 360 -9.94 12.19 21.26
CA MET A 360 -11.08 12.53 22.10
C MET A 360 -11.12 14.06 22.39
N PRO A 361 -12.25 14.61 22.87
CA PRO A 361 -12.36 16.04 23.20
C PRO A 361 -11.24 16.55 24.12
N GLY A 362 -10.50 17.57 23.67
CA GLY A 362 -9.39 18.17 24.38
C GLY A 362 -8.12 17.32 24.46
N GLU A 363 -8.08 16.16 23.80
CA GLU A 363 -6.92 15.28 23.83
C GLU A 363 -5.73 15.87 23.06
N ARG A 364 -4.51 15.56 23.53
CA ARG A 364 -3.29 15.68 22.73
C ARG A 364 -2.83 14.30 22.28
N VAL A 365 -3.19 13.93 21.05
CA VAL A 365 -2.66 12.76 20.37
C VAL A 365 -1.20 13.03 20.02
N SER A 366 -0.31 12.06 20.26
CA SER A 366 1.13 12.25 20.07
C SER A 366 1.75 11.03 19.41
N CYS A 367 2.53 11.26 18.34
CA CYS A 367 3.32 10.24 17.67
C CYS A 367 4.81 10.64 17.67
N VAL A 368 5.70 9.64 17.72
CA VAL A 368 7.13 9.87 17.50
C VAL A 368 7.40 10.08 16.01
N GLY A 369 6.78 9.27 15.14
CA GLY A 369 6.96 9.34 13.70
C GLY A 369 5.84 8.63 12.93
N CYS A 370 6.12 8.18 11.70
CA CYS A 370 5.16 7.48 10.88
C CYS A 370 5.32 5.96 11.09
N HIS A 371 4.29 5.31 11.67
CA HIS A 371 4.33 3.89 12.06
C HIS A 371 5.48 3.56 13.04
N GLU A 372 5.70 4.39 14.06
CA GLU A 372 6.64 4.02 15.13
C GLU A 372 6.12 2.84 15.96
N ARG A 373 7.03 2.11 16.60
CA ARG A 373 6.66 1.18 17.68
C ARG A 373 6.23 1.97 18.91
N GLN A 374 5.23 1.53 19.66
CA GLN A 374 4.68 2.26 20.82
C GLN A 374 5.64 2.34 22.02
N ASN A 375 6.69 1.50 22.04
CA ASN A 375 7.80 1.60 22.99
C ASN A 375 8.97 2.47 22.47
N THR A 376 8.80 3.13 21.32
CA THR A 376 9.79 4.08 20.80
C THR A 376 9.86 5.26 21.73
N THR A 377 11.07 5.54 22.23
CA THR A 377 11.31 6.75 23.02
C THR A 377 11.36 7.96 22.09
N PRO A 378 10.57 9.02 22.32
CA PRO A 378 10.68 10.23 21.52
C PRO A 378 12.08 10.86 21.65
N PRO A 379 12.62 11.48 20.59
CA PRO A 379 13.84 12.26 20.68
C PRO A 379 13.77 13.31 21.81
N ALA A 380 14.83 13.41 22.62
CA ALA A 380 14.94 14.40 23.69
C ALA A 380 15.43 15.76 23.15
N LEU A 381 14.73 16.31 22.15
CA LEU A 381 15.06 17.57 21.51
C LEU A 381 13.81 18.46 21.40
N PRO A 382 13.91 19.79 21.67
CA PRO A 382 12.82 20.70 21.37
C PRO A 382 12.64 20.76 19.85
N THR A 383 11.41 20.55 19.39
CA THR A 383 11.04 20.63 17.97
C THR A 383 10.47 22.01 17.66
N ILE A 384 10.51 22.43 16.39
CA ILE A 384 9.89 23.67 15.93
C ILE A 384 8.39 23.67 16.27
N ALA A 385 7.72 22.54 16.05
CA ALA A 385 6.32 22.35 16.39
C ALA A 385 6.04 22.54 17.89
N SER A 386 6.92 22.05 18.79
CA SER A 386 6.72 22.16 20.24
C SER A 386 6.81 23.60 20.79
N MET A 387 7.38 24.52 20.01
CA MET A 387 7.53 25.94 20.36
C MET A 387 6.41 26.82 19.79
N SER A 388 5.47 26.22 19.07
CA SER A 388 4.38 26.93 18.38
C SER A 388 3.01 26.46 18.87
N PRO A 389 1.95 27.29 18.78
CA PRO A 389 0.59 26.80 18.96
C PRO A 389 0.21 25.80 17.85
N PRO A 390 -0.75 24.89 18.08
CA PRO A 390 -1.21 23.97 17.05
C PRO A 390 -1.84 24.75 15.88
N VAL A 391 -1.50 24.37 14.66
CA VAL A 391 -2.03 25.01 13.45
C VAL A 391 -3.43 24.50 13.12
N GLU A 392 -4.24 25.36 12.53
CA GLU A 392 -5.55 25.01 12.00
C GLU A 392 -5.43 24.30 10.64
N ILE A 393 -6.40 23.45 10.32
CA ILE A 393 -6.47 22.78 9.02
C ILE A 393 -6.79 23.81 7.95
N THR A 394 -5.97 23.85 6.89
CA THR A 394 -6.26 24.65 5.69
C THR A 394 -7.20 23.85 4.77
N PRO A 395 -8.43 24.34 4.48
CA PRO A 395 -9.39 23.59 3.67
C PRO A 395 -8.88 23.27 2.27
N TRP A 396 -9.24 22.09 1.76
CA TRP A 396 -8.88 21.64 0.42
C TRP A 396 -10.00 21.96 -0.58
N ASN A 397 -9.77 22.97 -1.44
CA ASN A 397 -10.70 23.36 -2.51
C ASN A 397 -12.16 23.48 -2.04
N GLY A 398 -12.38 24.22 -0.95
CA GLY A 398 -13.69 24.45 -0.34
C GLY A 398 -13.89 23.73 1.00
N PRO A 399 -15.16 23.64 1.48
CA PRO A 399 -15.49 22.98 2.75
C PRO A 399 -15.19 21.48 2.74
N ALA A 400 -15.01 20.93 3.95
CA ALA A 400 -14.78 19.51 4.17
C ALA A 400 -15.92 18.65 3.61
N ARG A 401 -15.59 17.64 2.81
CA ARG A 401 -16.55 16.78 2.10
C ARG A 401 -15.88 15.50 1.61
N GLY A 402 -16.69 14.53 1.21
CA GLY A 402 -16.18 13.34 0.53
C GLY A 402 -15.78 13.62 -0.92
N PHE A 403 -14.63 13.08 -1.29
CA PHE A 403 -14.08 13.20 -2.64
C PHE A 403 -14.93 12.40 -3.62
N SER A 404 -15.39 13.02 -4.70
CA SER A 404 -16.22 12.35 -5.73
C SER A 404 -15.62 12.53 -7.10
N PHE A 405 -15.54 11.45 -7.86
CA PHE A 405 -15.07 11.52 -9.24
C PHE A 405 -15.92 12.48 -10.06
N LYS A 406 -17.25 12.43 -9.91
CA LYS A 406 -18.17 13.29 -10.64
C LYS A 406 -18.00 14.78 -10.31
N ARG A 407 -17.70 15.12 -9.05
CA ARG A 407 -17.50 16.52 -8.63
C ARG A 407 -16.09 17.03 -8.84
N ASP A 408 -15.09 16.20 -8.58
CA ASP A 408 -13.70 16.65 -8.43
C ASP A 408 -12.82 16.24 -9.63
N VAL A 409 -13.14 15.15 -10.35
CA VAL A 409 -12.34 14.67 -11.49
C VAL A 409 -13.01 14.97 -12.83
N GLN A 410 -14.32 14.74 -12.98
CA GLN A 410 -15.02 14.97 -14.24
C GLN A 410 -14.84 16.40 -14.77
N PRO A 411 -14.90 17.48 -13.96
CA PRO A 411 -14.62 18.83 -14.45
C PRO A 411 -13.21 19.02 -15.02
N VAL A 412 -12.22 18.28 -14.50
CA VAL A 412 -10.86 18.26 -15.05
C VAL A 412 -10.87 17.61 -16.44
N LEU A 413 -11.57 16.49 -16.57
CA LEU A 413 -11.69 15.78 -17.85
C LEU A 413 -12.43 16.62 -18.89
N ASP A 414 -13.50 17.32 -18.52
CA ASP A 414 -14.27 18.14 -19.45
C ASP A 414 -13.41 19.27 -20.03
N ARG A 415 -12.62 19.92 -19.17
CA ARG A 415 -11.74 21.02 -19.57
C ARG A 415 -10.58 20.57 -20.45
N HIS A 416 -9.98 19.41 -20.19
CA HIS A 416 -8.68 19.07 -20.77
C HIS A 416 -8.68 17.82 -21.66
N CYS A 417 -9.70 16.96 -21.59
CA CYS A 417 -9.67 15.63 -22.19
C CYS A 417 -10.84 15.35 -23.13
N VAL A 418 -12.07 15.74 -22.76
CA VAL A 418 -13.31 15.31 -23.44
C VAL A 418 -13.34 15.66 -24.92
N GLY A 419 -12.82 16.83 -25.33
CA GLY A 419 -12.80 17.20 -26.75
C GLY A 419 -12.00 16.27 -27.66
N CYS A 420 -11.15 15.40 -27.10
CA CYS A 420 -10.45 14.32 -27.83
C CYS A 420 -10.89 12.91 -27.42
N HIS A 421 -11.71 12.78 -26.36
CA HIS A 421 -12.12 11.55 -25.70
C HIS A 421 -13.64 11.49 -25.50
N ASP A 422 -14.41 11.83 -26.52
CA ASP A 422 -15.88 11.80 -26.51
C ASP A 422 -16.44 10.65 -27.40
N ASP A 423 -17.76 10.60 -27.54
CA ASP A 423 -18.45 9.61 -28.37
C ASP A 423 -18.01 9.65 -29.84
N ALA A 424 -17.77 10.85 -30.38
CA ALA A 424 -17.38 11.02 -31.77
C ALA A 424 -15.94 10.54 -32.00
N ALA A 425 -15.02 10.93 -31.12
CA ALA A 425 -13.59 10.64 -31.23
C ALA A 425 -13.22 9.18 -30.89
N THR A 426 -14.08 8.47 -30.17
CA THR A 426 -13.86 7.06 -29.78
C THR A 426 -14.57 6.06 -30.67
N LYS A 427 -15.48 6.51 -31.55
CA LYS A 427 -16.22 5.64 -32.47
C LYS A 427 -15.28 4.82 -33.35
N GLY A 428 -15.33 3.49 -33.21
CA GLY A 428 -14.50 2.56 -33.98
C GLY A 428 -13.04 2.47 -33.53
N ASN A 429 -12.66 3.11 -32.42
CA ASN A 429 -11.32 3.00 -31.84
C ASN A 429 -11.39 2.50 -30.38
N PRO A 430 -11.38 1.17 -30.16
CA PRO A 430 -11.51 0.59 -28.82
C PRO A 430 -10.31 0.90 -27.91
N SER A 431 -9.18 1.36 -28.45
CA SER A 431 -7.98 1.71 -27.67
C SER A 431 -8.04 3.10 -27.02
N ARG A 432 -9.02 3.92 -27.40
CA ARG A 432 -9.21 5.28 -26.87
C ARG A 432 -10.38 5.29 -25.87
N PRO A 433 -10.15 5.61 -24.58
CA PRO A 433 -11.22 5.67 -23.60
C PRO A 433 -12.15 6.85 -23.88
N ASN A 434 -13.43 6.66 -23.58
CA ASN A 434 -14.45 7.72 -23.63
C ASN A 434 -14.62 8.30 -22.24
N LEU A 435 -14.30 9.58 -22.11
CA LEU A 435 -14.23 10.31 -20.84
C LEU A 435 -15.37 11.33 -20.68
N ALA A 436 -16.28 11.39 -21.65
CA ALA A 436 -17.43 12.28 -21.59
C ALA A 436 -18.44 11.80 -20.53
N GLU A 437 -18.93 12.73 -19.71
CA GLU A 437 -20.02 12.46 -18.77
C GLU A 437 -21.25 11.90 -19.48
N LYS A 438 -21.93 10.94 -18.84
CA LYS A 438 -23.12 10.28 -19.35
C LYS A 438 -24.32 10.52 -18.44
N PRO A 439 -25.56 10.51 -18.97
CA PRO A 439 -26.76 10.75 -18.16
C PRO A 439 -27.11 9.59 -17.22
N ARG A 440 -26.51 8.40 -17.42
CA ARG A 440 -26.73 7.22 -16.59
C ARG A 440 -25.40 6.58 -16.25
N ASN A 441 -25.33 6.07 -15.02
CA ASN A 441 -24.21 5.27 -14.56
C ASN A 441 -24.18 3.90 -15.25
N GLY A 442 -23.00 3.27 -15.22
CA GLY A 442 -22.70 2.01 -15.87
C GLY A 442 -22.77 0.82 -14.91
N TRP A 443 -21.78 -0.08 -15.05
CA TRP A 443 -21.62 -1.24 -14.18
C TRP A 443 -21.45 -0.81 -12.72
N GLY A 444 -22.06 -1.53 -11.78
CA GLY A 444 -21.94 -1.24 -10.35
C GLY A 444 -22.44 0.15 -9.94
N ASN A 445 -23.34 0.76 -10.72
CA ASN A 445 -23.73 2.17 -10.56
C ASN A 445 -22.56 3.17 -10.60
N SER A 446 -21.45 2.81 -11.24
CA SER A 446 -20.30 3.70 -11.36
C SER A 446 -20.39 4.67 -12.54
N THR A 447 -19.73 5.82 -12.43
CA THR A 447 -19.64 6.82 -13.50
C THR A 447 -18.95 6.21 -14.75
N PRO A 448 -19.49 6.35 -15.98
CA PRO A 448 -18.89 5.68 -17.15
C PRO A 448 -17.49 6.17 -17.53
N SER A 449 -17.19 7.45 -17.33
CA SER A 449 -15.85 8.03 -17.51
C SER A 449 -14.87 7.59 -16.42
N TYR A 450 -15.35 7.35 -15.18
CA TYR A 450 -14.56 6.69 -14.13
C TYR A 450 -14.14 5.29 -14.57
N LEU A 451 -15.10 4.46 -15.01
CA LEU A 451 -14.85 3.11 -15.53
C LEU A 451 -13.88 3.09 -16.73
N ALA A 452 -13.78 4.18 -17.48
CA ALA A 452 -12.86 4.32 -18.59
C ALA A 452 -11.46 4.83 -18.19
N LEU A 453 -11.34 5.54 -17.06
CA LEU A 453 -10.09 6.21 -16.64
C LEU A 453 -9.34 5.43 -15.55
N HIS A 454 -10.05 4.86 -14.58
CA HIS A 454 -9.44 4.13 -13.45
C HIS A 454 -8.47 2.99 -13.84
N PRO A 455 -8.53 2.37 -15.05
CA PRO A 455 -7.53 1.37 -15.43
C PRO A 455 -6.12 1.92 -15.67
N PHE A 456 -5.99 3.23 -15.91
CA PHE A 456 -4.69 3.88 -16.16
C PHE A 456 -4.00 4.36 -14.88
N VAL A 457 -4.54 3.97 -13.72
CA VAL A 457 -4.05 4.34 -12.39
C VAL A 457 -3.64 3.07 -11.64
N ARG A 458 -2.46 3.12 -11.03
CA ARG A 458 -1.99 2.08 -10.10
C ARG A 458 -2.43 2.46 -8.68
N ARG A 459 -2.97 1.49 -7.93
CA ARG A 459 -3.55 1.67 -6.60
C ARG A 459 -3.50 0.37 -5.80
N PRO A 460 -3.58 0.42 -4.46
CA PRO A 460 -3.74 -0.79 -3.66
C PRO A 460 -5.15 -1.38 -3.86
N GLY A 461 -5.23 -2.68 -4.12
CA GLY A 461 -6.49 -3.42 -4.08
C GLY A 461 -7.00 -3.63 -2.64
N PRO A 462 -8.27 -4.07 -2.48
CA PRO A 462 -8.89 -4.33 -1.16
C PRO A 462 -8.16 -5.39 -0.33
N GLU A 463 -7.35 -6.23 -0.96
CA GLU A 463 -6.57 -7.30 -0.32
C GLU A 463 -5.06 -7.16 -0.59
N SER A 464 -4.59 -5.95 -0.96
CA SER A 464 -3.17 -5.66 -1.16
C SER A 464 -2.36 -5.87 0.12
N ASP A 465 -1.06 -6.19 -0.02
CA ASP A 465 -0.15 -6.59 1.08
C ASP A 465 -0.41 -5.84 2.40
N TYR A 466 -0.64 -6.58 3.48
CA TYR A 466 -1.00 -6.01 4.77
C TYR A 466 0.20 -5.41 5.52
N HIS A 467 1.43 -5.77 5.13
CA HIS A 467 2.61 -5.15 5.70
C HIS A 467 2.68 -3.66 5.38
N VAL A 468 3.50 -2.93 6.15
CA VAL A 468 3.78 -1.54 5.81
C VAL A 468 4.48 -1.48 4.46
N LEU A 469 3.84 -0.78 3.52
CA LEU A 469 4.31 -0.66 2.16
C LEU A 469 5.57 0.20 2.07
N ALA A 470 6.39 -0.08 1.05
CA ALA A 470 7.50 0.80 0.72
C ALA A 470 7.00 2.24 0.44
N PRO A 471 7.73 3.28 0.88
CA PRO A 471 7.40 4.65 0.52
C PRO A 471 7.30 4.79 -1.00
N MET A 472 6.30 5.52 -1.43
CA MET A 472 5.95 5.72 -2.82
C MET A 472 5.55 4.46 -3.61
N GLU A 473 5.21 3.34 -2.94
CA GLU A 473 4.74 2.12 -3.61
C GLU A 473 3.61 2.47 -4.58
N PHE A 474 2.50 3.04 -4.12
CA PHE A 474 1.37 3.47 -4.97
C PHE A 474 1.39 4.96 -5.34
N HIS A 475 2.57 5.59 -5.36
CA HIS A 475 2.69 7.01 -5.67
C HIS A 475 2.19 7.31 -7.08
N THR A 476 1.62 8.50 -7.28
CA THR A 476 1.04 8.92 -8.57
C THR A 476 2.03 8.85 -9.75
N SER A 477 3.34 8.98 -9.49
CA SER A 477 4.40 8.81 -10.51
C SER A 477 4.47 7.38 -11.09
N THR A 478 3.86 6.39 -10.45
CA THR A 478 3.77 4.99 -10.92
C THR A 478 2.52 4.72 -11.76
N SER A 479 1.62 5.70 -11.90
CA SER A 479 0.40 5.58 -12.70
C SER A 479 0.61 6.01 -14.14
N GLU A 480 0.18 5.19 -15.11
CA GLU A 480 0.31 5.48 -16.54
C GLU A 480 -0.30 6.83 -16.92
N LEU A 481 -1.47 7.17 -16.34
CA LEU A 481 -2.16 8.44 -16.58
C LEU A 481 -1.26 9.65 -16.31
N LEU A 482 -0.63 9.71 -15.14
CA LEU A 482 0.17 10.88 -14.74
C LEU A 482 1.49 10.92 -15.49
N GLN A 483 2.10 9.76 -15.75
CA GLN A 483 3.29 9.71 -16.60
C GLN A 483 3.01 10.22 -18.02
N MET A 484 1.85 9.89 -18.61
CA MET A 484 1.46 10.41 -19.92
C MET A 484 1.26 11.94 -19.90
N LEU A 485 0.60 12.46 -18.86
CA LEU A 485 0.35 13.89 -18.72
C LEU A 485 1.65 14.66 -18.50
N GLU A 486 2.55 14.18 -17.63
CA GLU A 486 3.86 14.79 -17.36
C GLU A 486 4.74 14.84 -18.62
N LYS A 487 4.65 13.82 -19.47
CA LYS A 487 5.35 13.80 -20.77
C LYS A 487 4.78 14.79 -21.79
N GLY A 488 3.54 15.25 -21.61
CA GLY A 488 2.88 16.22 -22.49
C GLY A 488 1.93 15.61 -23.51
N HIS A 489 1.15 14.59 -23.13
CA HIS A 489 0.14 13.90 -23.95
C HIS A 489 -0.58 14.82 -24.97
N HIS A 490 -0.12 14.80 -26.23
CA HIS A 490 -0.65 15.59 -27.35
C HIS A 490 -0.79 17.10 -27.08
N GLY A 491 0.14 17.67 -26.31
CA GLY A 491 0.18 19.10 -25.98
C GLY A 491 -0.81 19.52 -24.91
N VAL A 492 -1.55 18.58 -24.29
CA VAL A 492 -2.41 18.87 -23.14
C VAL A 492 -1.56 19.37 -21.97
N ARG A 493 -1.98 20.48 -21.38
CA ARG A 493 -1.35 21.07 -20.19
C ARG A 493 -2.43 21.25 -19.13
N VAL A 494 -2.30 20.50 -18.05
CA VAL A 494 -3.23 20.55 -16.93
C VAL A 494 -2.70 21.57 -15.91
N PRO A 495 -3.48 22.60 -15.54
CA PRO A 495 -3.12 23.55 -14.49
C PRO A 495 -2.86 22.86 -13.15
N LYS A 496 -2.11 23.53 -12.25
CA LYS A 496 -1.71 22.97 -10.95
C LYS A 496 -2.89 22.48 -10.11
N GLU A 497 -3.95 23.27 -9.98
CA GLU A 497 -5.13 22.91 -9.17
C GLU A 497 -5.82 21.63 -9.70
N ASP A 498 -5.88 21.48 -11.02
CA ASP A 498 -6.48 20.29 -11.64
C ASP A 498 -5.60 19.05 -11.50
N LEU A 499 -4.28 19.22 -11.59
CA LEU A 499 -3.33 18.16 -11.30
C LEU A 499 -3.46 17.72 -9.84
N GLU A 500 -3.62 18.66 -8.91
CA GLU A 500 -3.84 18.35 -7.50
C GLU A 500 -5.11 17.53 -7.28
N ARG A 501 -6.18 17.77 -8.03
CA ARG A 501 -7.40 16.94 -8.01
C ARG A 501 -7.14 15.52 -8.50
N LEU A 502 -6.37 15.35 -9.58
CA LEU A 502 -5.97 14.04 -10.07
C LEU A 502 -5.03 13.32 -9.10
N HIS A 503 -4.08 14.02 -8.50
CA HIS A 503 -3.19 13.45 -7.48
C HIS A 503 -3.98 12.98 -6.27
N THR A 504 -4.87 13.83 -5.76
CA THR A 504 -5.73 13.51 -4.60
C THR A 504 -6.65 12.33 -4.91
N TRP A 505 -7.23 12.24 -6.11
CA TRP A 505 -8.05 11.09 -6.51
C TRP A 505 -7.28 9.76 -6.43
N ILE A 506 -6.04 9.75 -6.94
CA ILE A 506 -5.18 8.56 -6.91
C ILE A 506 -4.76 8.22 -5.48
N ASP A 507 -4.30 9.23 -4.73
CA ASP A 507 -3.84 9.07 -3.34
C ASP A 507 -4.96 8.55 -2.41
N LEU A 508 -6.22 8.88 -2.68
CA LEU A 508 -7.38 8.42 -1.91
C LEU A 508 -7.92 7.05 -2.36
N ASN A 509 -7.13 6.30 -3.15
CA ASN A 509 -7.49 4.98 -3.67
C ASN A 509 -8.63 4.99 -4.71
N VAL A 510 -8.71 6.04 -5.53
CA VAL A 510 -9.66 6.23 -6.65
C VAL A 510 -11.16 6.04 -6.34
N PRO A 511 -11.72 6.76 -5.35
CA PRO A 511 -13.17 6.75 -5.13
C PRO A 511 -13.91 7.30 -6.37
N ASP A 512 -15.06 6.71 -6.70
CA ASP A 512 -16.06 7.25 -7.63
C ASP A 512 -17.07 8.12 -6.88
N HIS A 513 -17.56 7.62 -5.74
CA HIS A 513 -18.57 8.27 -4.92
C HIS A 513 -17.97 8.88 -3.64
N GLY A 514 -18.39 10.10 -3.31
CA GLY A 514 -17.96 10.84 -2.12
C GLY A 514 -18.98 10.85 -0.98
N THR A 515 -20.12 10.19 -1.13
CA THR A 515 -21.04 9.88 -0.02
C THR A 515 -21.70 8.53 -0.29
N TRP A 516 -22.31 7.91 0.72
CA TRP A 516 -23.01 6.63 0.52
C TRP A 516 -24.29 6.82 -0.29
N SER A 517 -24.98 7.96 -0.10
CA SER A 517 -26.18 8.32 -0.85
C SER A 517 -25.96 8.58 -2.34
N GLU A 518 -24.73 8.92 -2.76
CA GLU A 518 -24.39 9.05 -4.19
C GLU A 518 -24.44 7.71 -4.93
N HIS A 519 -24.09 6.62 -4.25
CA HIS A 519 -24.12 5.28 -4.83
C HIS A 519 -25.51 4.66 -4.75
N ALA A 520 -26.16 4.68 -3.58
CA ALA A 520 -27.48 4.08 -3.42
C ALA A 520 -28.26 4.75 -2.28
N LYS A 521 -29.58 4.59 -2.31
CA LYS A 521 -30.45 5.08 -1.23
C LYS A 521 -30.09 4.37 0.09
N ILE A 522 -29.87 5.15 1.14
CA ILE A 522 -29.73 4.64 2.52
C ILE A 522 -31.02 3.95 2.94
N GLN A 523 -30.89 2.73 3.45
CA GLN A 523 -32.02 1.87 3.77
C GLN A 523 -32.69 2.29 5.09
N GLU A 524 -33.98 1.96 5.20
CA GLU A 524 -34.79 2.18 6.41
C GLU A 524 -34.67 3.62 6.93
N ASN A 525 -34.54 3.80 8.25
CA ASN A 525 -34.29 5.08 8.91
C ASN A 525 -32.85 5.17 9.48
N TYR A 526 -31.90 4.39 8.92
CA TYR A 526 -30.55 4.31 9.45
C TYR A 526 -29.80 5.65 9.39
N HIS A 527 -30.10 6.49 8.40
CA HIS A 527 -29.53 7.85 8.33
C HIS A 527 -29.96 8.69 9.52
N GLU A 528 -31.28 8.81 9.77
CA GLU A 528 -31.78 9.64 10.88
C GLU A 528 -31.36 9.08 12.23
N ARG A 529 -31.40 7.75 12.41
CA ARG A 529 -31.01 7.09 13.66
C ARG A 529 -29.53 7.21 13.96
N ARG A 530 -28.66 7.06 12.96
CA ARG A 530 -27.22 7.32 13.12
C ARG A 530 -27.00 8.77 13.55
N LEU A 531 -27.63 9.74 12.88
CA LEU A 531 -27.44 11.16 13.19
C LEU A 531 -27.88 11.49 14.62
N GLU A 532 -28.99 10.92 15.08
CA GLU A 532 -29.46 11.06 16.47
C GLU A 532 -28.42 10.53 17.47
N MET A 533 -27.93 9.30 17.27
CA MET A 533 -26.97 8.68 18.19
C MET A 533 -25.61 9.36 18.16
N ARG A 534 -25.14 9.75 16.97
CA ARG A 534 -23.88 10.48 16.77
C ARG A 534 -23.95 11.86 17.44
N THR A 535 -25.08 12.56 17.33
CA THR A 535 -25.30 13.82 18.07
C THR A 535 -25.24 13.58 19.58
N ARG A 536 -25.96 12.57 20.06
CA ARG A 536 -26.18 12.35 21.49
C ARG A 536 -24.96 11.78 22.24
N TYR A 537 -24.26 10.84 21.63
CA TYR A 537 -23.23 10.05 22.31
C TYR A 537 -21.81 10.29 21.78
N ALA A 538 -21.68 10.89 20.59
CA ALA A 538 -20.39 11.26 20.01
C ALA A 538 -20.15 12.77 19.95
N ASN A 539 -21.12 13.62 20.34
CA ASN A 539 -21.05 15.07 20.23
C ASN A 539 -20.72 15.56 18.80
N ARG A 540 -21.37 14.94 17.81
CA ARG A 540 -21.12 15.19 16.37
C ARG A 540 -22.45 15.37 15.61
N PRO A 541 -23.04 16.58 15.62
CA PRO A 541 -24.33 16.86 15.00
C PRO A 541 -24.28 17.08 13.48
N GLU A 542 -23.10 17.23 12.90
CA GLU A 542 -22.93 17.43 11.47
C GLU A 542 -23.31 16.18 10.66
N ASP A 543 -23.96 16.40 9.51
CA ASP A 543 -24.38 15.33 8.60
C ASP A 543 -23.34 15.11 7.49
N PRO A 544 -22.58 14.00 7.51
CA PRO A 544 -21.57 13.69 6.50
C PRO A 544 -22.14 13.33 5.11
N GLU A 545 -23.46 13.12 4.97
CA GLU A 545 -24.11 12.94 3.67
C GLU A 545 -24.39 14.28 2.94
N VAL A 546 -24.31 15.40 3.66
CA VAL A 546 -24.53 16.73 3.05
C VAL A 546 -23.37 17.07 2.12
N ILE A 547 -23.70 17.29 0.85
CA ILE A 547 -22.78 17.80 -0.17
C ILE A 547 -22.85 19.33 -0.13
N PRO A 548 -21.75 20.03 0.22
CA PRO A 548 -21.75 21.49 0.23
C PRO A 548 -21.83 22.05 -1.19
N GLU A 549 -22.26 23.30 -1.32
CA GLU A 549 -22.14 24.04 -2.58
C GLU A 549 -20.65 24.28 -2.89
N LEU A 550 -20.25 23.99 -4.13
CA LEU A 550 -18.87 24.12 -4.61
C LEU A 550 -18.85 24.99 -5.86
N ASP A 551 -17.90 25.92 -5.92
CA ASP A 551 -17.53 26.55 -7.18
C ASP A 551 -16.55 25.64 -7.92
N LEU A 552 -17.05 24.95 -8.95
CA LEU A 552 -16.25 24.07 -9.80
C LEU A 552 -15.65 24.79 -11.02
N GLY A 553 -15.86 26.11 -11.12
CA GLY A 553 -15.44 26.90 -12.26
C GLY A 553 -16.09 26.48 -13.59
N SER A 554 -15.53 26.96 -14.69
CA SER A 554 -15.98 26.58 -16.03
C SER A 554 -15.65 25.11 -16.32
N ARG A 555 -16.56 24.40 -17.01
CA ARG A 555 -16.33 23.05 -17.54
C ARG A 555 -16.06 23.07 -19.06
N GLU A 556 -15.84 24.24 -19.64
CA GLU A 556 -15.60 24.37 -21.08
C GLU A 556 -14.27 23.75 -21.51
N PHE A 557 -14.32 22.93 -22.56
CA PHE A 557 -13.13 22.29 -23.12
C PHE A 557 -12.16 23.33 -23.70
N THR A 558 -10.91 23.26 -23.26
CA THR A 558 -9.79 24.04 -23.80
C THR A 558 -8.96 23.16 -24.72
N ALA A 559 -9.05 23.41 -26.03
CA ALA A 559 -8.28 22.66 -27.01
C ALA A 559 -6.77 22.87 -26.79
N PRO A 560 -5.96 21.79 -26.72
CA PRO A 560 -4.52 21.92 -26.58
C PRO A 560 -3.91 22.57 -27.83
N PRO A 561 -2.77 23.27 -27.68
CA PRO A 561 -2.04 23.78 -28.83
C PRO A 561 -1.65 22.62 -29.75
N LYS A 562 -1.80 22.81 -31.06
CA LYS A 562 -1.36 21.80 -32.05
C LYS A 562 0.16 21.61 -31.93
N GLU A 563 0.57 20.44 -31.44
CA GLU A 563 1.98 20.07 -31.47
C GLU A 563 2.45 19.87 -32.91
N LYS A 564 3.61 20.45 -33.24
CA LYS A 564 4.28 20.12 -34.50
C LYS A 564 4.77 18.69 -34.38
N LYS A 565 4.27 17.80 -35.23
CA LYS A 565 4.84 16.44 -35.36
C LYS A 565 6.34 16.55 -35.55
N ALA A 566 7.12 15.98 -34.63
CA ALA A 566 8.55 15.91 -34.81
C ALA A 566 8.82 15.14 -36.10
N ARG A 567 9.72 15.67 -36.92
CA ARG A 567 10.12 14.97 -38.13
C ARG A 567 11.21 13.97 -37.77
N PRO A 568 11.20 12.77 -38.35
CA PRO A 568 12.33 11.85 -38.24
C PRO A 568 13.62 12.58 -38.62
N LEU A 569 14.71 12.22 -37.94
CA LEU A 569 16.02 12.77 -38.27
C LEU A 569 16.36 12.39 -39.73
N LYS A 570 16.59 13.40 -40.58
CA LYS A 570 16.92 13.18 -42.01
C LYS A 570 18.36 12.73 -42.22
N GLU A 571 19.25 13.10 -41.31
CA GLU A 571 20.67 12.77 -41.38
C GLU A 571 20.86 11.25 -41.24
N LYS A 572 21.62 10.65 -42.15
CA LYS A 572 22.00 9.25 -42.07
C LYS A 572 23.23 9.11 -41.18
N VAL A 573 23.15 8.30 -40.14
CA VAL A 573 24.30 7.94 -39.33
C VAL A 573 25.08 6.83 -40.05
N LYS A 574 26.38 7.04 -40.29
CA LYS A 574 27.20 6.10 -41.06
C LYS A 574 27.27 4.75 -40.35
N GLY A 575 26.92 3.68 -41.06
CA GLY A 575 26.99 2.32 -40.52
C GLY A 575 25.77 1.89 -39.70
N TRP A 576 24.73 2.71 -39.59
CA TRP A 576 23.47 2.40 -38.91
C TRP A 576 22.25 2.78 -39.79
N PRO A 577 21.15 2.00 -39.81
CA PRO A 577 20.95 0.72 -39.10
C PRO A 577 21.76 -0.43 -39.72
N PHE A 578 21.90 -1.52 -38.97
CA PHE A 578 22.58 -2.74 -39.41
C PHE A 578 21.84 -4.00 -38.93
N LYS A 579 22.13 -5.14 -39.59
CA LYS A 579 21.52 -6.44 -39.29
C LYS A 579 22.41 -7.29 -38.38
N ALA A 580 21.86 -8.37 -37.84
CA ALA A 580 22.55 -9.25 -36.88
C ALA A 580 23.93 -9.76 -37.34
N ALA A 581 24.10 -10.11 -38.63
CA ALA A 581 25.40 -10.53 -39.14
C ALA A 581 26.48 -9.45 -39.00
N LYS A 582 26.13 -8.16 -39.18
CA LYS A 582 27.07 -7.05 -38.95
C LYS A 582 27.26 -6.77 -37.46
N ALA A 583 26.23 -6.95 -36.64
CA ALA A 583 26.37 -6.86 -35.17
C ALA A 583 27.41 -7.87 -34.65
N ALA A 584 27.33 -9.12 -35.09
CA ALA A 584 28.29 -10.17 -34.73
C ALA A 584 29.71 -9.86 -35.24
N ALA A 585 29.83 -9.39 -36.49
CA ALA A 585 31.12 -8.95 -37.04
C ALA A 585 31.72 -7.79 -36.23
N LEU A 586 30.92 -6.81 -35.81
CA LEU A 586 31.38 -5.70 -34.97
C LEU A 586 31.87 -6.19 -33.59
N GLN A 587 31.19 -7.15 -32.96
CA GLN A 587 31.67 -7.74 -31.70
C GLN A 587 33.02 -8.45 -31.88
N ALA A 588 33.16 -9.26 -32.93
CA ALA A 588 34.42 -9.96 -33.25
C ALA A 588 35.57 -9.00 -33.64
N GLU A 589 35.26 -7.89 -34.32
CA GLU A 589 36.22 -6.83 -34.65
C GLU A 589 36.65 -6.02 -33.42
N THR A 590 35.79 -5.91 -32.39
CA THR A 590 36.03 -5.08 -31.19
C THR A 590 36.99 -5.75 -30.20
N GLY A 591 36.94 -7.07 -30.06
CA GLY A 591 37.80 -7.77 -29.10
C GLY A 591 37.83 -9.29 -29.29
N PRO A 592 38.87 -9.97 -28.77
CA PRO A 592 39.04 -11.42 -28.90
C PRO A 592 38.03 -12.23 -28.06
N GLU A 593 37.46 -11.62 -27.02
CA GLU A 593 36.43 -12.19 -26.16
C GLU A 593 35.15 -11.35 -26.36
N VAL A 594 34.01 -12.02 -26.62
CA VAL A 594 32.70 -11.35 -26.80
C VAL A 594 31.72 -11.65 -25.67
N ARG A 595 32.09 -12.57 -24.77
CA ARG A 595 31.35 -12.97 -23.57
C ARG A 595 32.31 -13.17 -22.41
N ARG A 596 31.94 -12.67 -21.23
CA ARG A 596 32.70 -12.81 -19.99
C ARG A 596 31.76 -13.18 -18.84
N ALA A 597 32.25 -13.83 -17.80
CA ALA A 597 31.52 -14.00 -16.55
C ALA A 597 32.28 -13.34 -15.39
N LEU A 598 31.55 -12.67 -14.50
CA LEU A 598 32.06 -12.17 -13.22
C LEU A 598 31.60 -13.10 -12.10
N ASP A 599 32.51 -13.52 -11.24
CA ASP A 599 32.20 -14.30 -10.04
C ASP A 599 31.80 -13.37 -8.89
N LEU A 600 30.56 -13.51 -8.40
CA LEU A 600 30.01 -12.76 -7.27
C LEU A 600 30.15 -13.53 -5.94
N GLY A 601 30.82 -14.69 -5.95
CA GLY A 601 30.99 -15.59 -4.82
C GLY A 601 29.75 -16.44 -4.52
N GLY A 602 29.93 -17.47 -3.68
CA GLY A 602 28.83 -18.34 -3.26
C GLY A 602 28.19 -19.14 -4.40
N GLY A 603 28.87 -19.29 -5.54
CA GLY A 603 28.34 -19.94 -6.75
C GLY A 603 27.46 -19.03 -7.61
N VAL A 604 27.36 -17.73 -7.31
CA VAL A 604 26.60 -16.75 -8.10
C VAL A 604 27.52 -16.05 -9.10
N ALA A 605 27.12 -15.98 -10.36
CA ALA A 605 27.88 -15.33 -11.42
C ALA A 605 27.02 -14.35 -12.24
N MET A 606 27.68 -13.40 -12.89
CA MET A 606 27.08 -12.44 -13.83
C MET A 606 27.71 -12.56 -15.20
N ASP A 607 26.92 -12.93 -16.19
CA ASP A 607 27.35 -12.96 -17.60
C ASP A 607 27.35 -11.55 -18.19
N LEU A 608 28.38 -11.23 -18.97
CA LEU A 608 28.56 -9.98 -19.68
C LEU A 608 28.73 -10.21 -21.19
N ALA A 609 28.20 -9.31 -22.01
CA ALA A 609 28.42 -9.24 -23.45
C ALA A 609 29.22 -7.98 -23.82
N LEU A 610 30.16 -8.11 -24.76
CA LEU A 610 30.91 -6.98 -25.30
C LEU A 610 30.00 -6.16 -26.24
N ILE A 611 29.84 -4.87 -25.96
CA ILE A 611 29.07 -3.92 -26.77
C ILE A 611 30.05 -3.00 -27.51
N PRO A 612 30.10 -3.07 -28.86
CA PRO A 612 30.97 -2.20 -29.66
C PRO A 612 30.64 -0.71 -29.52
N ALA A 613 31.66 0.14 -29.66
CA ALA A 613 31.46 1.58 -29.87
C ALA A 613 30.72 1.85 -31.19
N GLY A 614 30.03 2.98 -31.27
CA GLY A 614 29.29 3.33 -32.48
C GLY A 614 28.44 4.58 -32.32
N GLU A 615 27.65 4.87 -33.35
CA GLU A 615 26.72 5.98 -33.37
C GLU A 615 25.38 5.51 -33.93
N PHE A 616 24.30 6.13 -33.46
CA PHE A 616 22.95 5.80 -33.88
C PHE A 616 22.01 7.00 -33.79
N VAL A 617 20.80 6.81 -34.29
CA VAL A 617 19.71 7.77 -34.09
C VAL A 617 18.96 7.39 -32.82
N MET A 618 19.07 8.25 -31.81
CA MET A 618 18.43 8.10 -30.51
C MET A 618 17.05 8.78 -30.51
N GLY A 619 16.10 8.19 -29.79
CA GLY A 619 14.71 8.63 -29.72
C GLY A 619 13.81 7.97 -30.76
N ALA A 620 12.51 8.26 -30.68
CA ALA A 620 11.49 7.63 -31.51
C ALA A 620 10.63 8.69 -32.22
N PRO A 621 10.47 8.64 -33.56
CA PRO A 621 9.75 9.68 -34.30
C PRO A 621 8.22 9.62 -34.10
N GLU A 622 7.72 8.48 -33.62
CA GLU A 622 6.30 8.24 -33.29
C GLU A 622 6.13 7.82 -31.81
N GLY A 623 7.13 8.12 -30.98
CA GLY A 623 7.16 7.84 -29.55
C GLY A 623 6.36 8.86 -28.71
N PHE A 624 6.57 8.83 -27.39
CA PHE A 624 6.06 9.87 -26.51
C PHE A 624 6.82 11.19 -26.70
N SER A 625 6.23 12.31 -26.27
CA SER A 625 6.79 13.65 -26.53
C SER A 625 8.18 13.87 -25.93
N ASP A 626 8.53 13.15 -24.86
CA ASP A 626 9.84 13.15 -24.20
C ASP A 626 10.92 12.30 -24.89
N GLU A 627 10.58 11.64 -25.99
CA GLU A 627 11.47 10.82 -26.83
C GLU A 627 11.86 11.55 -28.13
N MET A 628 11.46 12.81 -28.27
CA MET A 628 11.56 13.62 -29.48
C MET A 628 12.14 15.02 -29.21
N PRO A 629 12.81 15.65 -30.19
CA PRO A 629 13.14 15.11 -31.51
C PRO A 629 14.26 14.06 -31.44
N GLN A 630 14.31 13.20 -32.46
CA GLN A 630 15.43 12.29 -32.64
C GLN A 630 16.75 13.05 -32.82
N ALA A 631 17.83 12.49 -32.28
CA ALA A 631 19.17 13.07 -32.37
C ALA A 631 20.23 12.01 -32.65
N ARG A 632 21.36 12.41 -33.24
CA ARG A 632 22.54 11.56 -33.34
C ARG A 632 23.14 11.43 -31.94
N ALA A 633 23.31 10.21 -31.47
CA ALA A 633 24.01 9.89 -30.23
C ALA A 633 25.23 9.01 -30.51
N ALA A 634 26.28 9.18 -29.71
CA ALA A 634 27.53 8.44 -29.83
C ALA A 634 27.82 7.64 -28.57
N VAL A 635 28.27 6.40 -28.76
CA VAL A 635 28.87 5.54 -27.75
C VAL A 635 30.36 5.50 -28.06
N PRO A 636 31.20 6.29 -27.35
CA PRO A 636 32.55 6.61 -27.80
C PRO A 636 33.56 5.47 -27.60
N ALA A 637 33.26 4.52 -26.72
CA ALA A 637 34.15 3.40 -26.41
C ALA A 637 33.34 2.12 -26.20
N PRO A 638 33.90 0.94 -26.51
CA PRO A 638 33.27 -0.32 -26.21
C PRO A 638 33.20 -0.53 -24.69
N PHE A 639 32.19 -1.27 -24.26
CA PHE A 639 31.98 -1.63 -22.86
C PHE A 639 31.39 -3.03 -22.76
N TRP A 640 31.52 -3.66 -21.60
CA TRP A 640 30.81 -4.89 -21.29
C TRP A 640 29.48 -4.56 -20.63
N MET A 641 28.43 -5.30 -20.91
CA MET A 641 27.12 -5.11 -20.29
C MET A 641 26.58 -6.44 -19.78
N GLY A 642 25.93 -6.41 -18.61
CA GLY A 642 25.13 -7.52 -18.09
C GLY A 642 24.22 -8.07 -19.17
N VAL A 643 24.32 -9.37 -19.43
CA VAL A 643 23.53 -10.07 -20.46
C VAL A 643 22.03 -9.98 -20.14
N THR A 644 21.69 -9.94 -18.86
CA THR A 644 20.36 -9.76 -18.28
C THR A 644 20.38 -8.57 -17.31
N GLU A 645 19.22 -8.22 -16.78
CA GLU A 645 19.10 -7.47 -15.54
C GLU A 645 19.79 -8.22 -14.39
N VAL A 646 20.15 -7.48 -13.34
CA VAL A 646 20.65 -8.05 -12.09
C VAL A 646 19.53 -8.86 -11.43
N THR A 647 19.80 -10.13 -11.10
CA THR A 647 18.80 -11.00 -10.46
C THR A 647 18.75 -10.82 -8.95
N ASN A 648 17.68 -11.32 -8.31
CA ASN A 648 17.59 -11.36 -6.85
C ASN A 648 18.82 -12.05 -6.21
N ALA A 649 19.24 -13.21 -6.73
CA ALA A 649 20.43 -13.92 -6.23
C ALA A 649 21.72 -13.08 -6.35
N GLN A 650 21.89 -12.35 -7.45
CA GLN A 650 23.05 -11.49 -7.67
C GLN A 650 23.01 -10.29 -6.73
N TYR A 651 21.85 -9.65 -6.55
CA TYR A 651 21.70 -8.52 -5.64
C TYR A 651 21.87 -8.94 -4.17
N GLN A 652 21.38 -10.11 -3.78
CA GLN A 652 21.53 -10.64 -2.41
C GLN A 652 22.98 -11.00 -2.04
N ALA A 653 23.87 -11.16 -3.02
CA ALA A 653 25.30 -11.23 -2.74
C ALA A 653 25.88 -9.90 -2.20
N PHE A 654 25.20 -8.78 -2.46
CA PHE A 654 25.50 -7.44 -1.93
C PHE A 654 24.66 -7.13 -0.69
N ASP A 655 23.34 -7.32 -0.76
CA ASP A 655 22.39 -7.05 0.34
C ASP A 655 21.51 -8.29 0.61
N PRO A 656 21.93 -9.18 1.53
CA PRO A 656 21.19 -10.39 1.86
C PRO A 656 19.79 -10.15 2.43
N ALA A 657 19.49 -8.93 2.90
CA ALA A 657 18.21 -8.58 3.49
C ALA A 657 17.20 -8.03 2.47
N HIS A 658 17.62 -7.83 1.21
CA HIS A 658 16.71 -7.33 0.17
C HIS A 658 15.61 -8.33 -0.15
N ASP A 659 14.38 -7.80 -0.21
CA ASP A 659 13.18 -8.48 -0.63
C ASP A 659 12.51 -7.68 -1.76
N SER A 660 12.35 -8.32 -2.92
CA SER A 660 11.63 -7.79 -4.08
C SER A 660 10.11 -7.82 -3.86
N GLY A 661 9.62 -8.44 -2.79
CA GLY A 661 8.26 -8.36 -2.29
C GLY A 661 7.23 -9.09 -3.15
N PHE A 662 5.98 -8.66 -3.03
CA PHE A 662 4.84 -9.23 -3.74
C PHE A 662 4.31 -8.28 -4.82
N ILE A 663 3.70 -8.87 -5.84
CA ILE A 663 2.87 -8.18 -6.83
C ILE A 663 1.41 -8.51 -6.53
N ASP A 664 0.61 -7.46 -6.39
CA ASP A 664 -0.78 -7.54 -5.98
C ASP A 664 -1.63 -8.43 -6.90
N GLN A 665 -2.57 -9.10 -6.25
CA GLN A 665 -3.73 -9.72 -6.88
C GLN A 665 -4.89 -8.73 -6.88
N HIS A 666 -5.80 -8.90 -7.82
CA HIS A 666 -7.01 -8.10 -7.94
C HIS A 666 -8.21 -8.92 -7.44
N HIS A 667 -9.27 -8.21 -7.07
CA HIS A 667 -10.49 -8.65 -6.39
C HIS A 667 -10.34 -8.86 -4.89
N LYS A 668 -11.49 -8.90 -4.23
CA LYS A 668 -11.61 -9.23 -2.81
C LYS A 668 -11.62 -10.74 -2.57
N ASP A 669 -11.61 -11.12 -1.30
CA ASP A 669 -11.82 -12.50 -0.83
C ASP A 669 -10.64 -13.45 -1.06
N HIS A 670 -9.40 -12.96 -1.03
CA HIS A 670 -8.19 -13.78 -1.07
C HIS A 670 -7.22 -13.48 0.07
N THR A 671 -6.44 -14.48 0.48
CA THR A 671 -5.70 -14.42 1.75
C THR A 671 -4.18 -14.41 1.63
N THR A 672 -3.65 -14.29 0.40
CA THR A 672 -2.20 -14.20 0.17
C THR A 672 -1.77 -12.76 -0.08
N PRO A 673 -0.53 -12.36 0.27
CA PRO A 673 0.01 -11.02 -0.02
C PRO A 673 0.07 -10.68 -1.52
N GLY A 674 0.01 -11.69 -2.38
CA GLY A 674 0.09 -11.57 -3.83
C GLY A 674 1.00 -12.64 -4.44
N TYR A 675 1.52 -12.36 -5.63
CA TYR A 675 2.52 -13.21 -6.29
C TYR A 675 3.93 -12.75 -5.92
N SER A 676 4.74 -13.64 -5.34
CA SER A 676 6.12 -13.30 -4.97
C SER A 676 6.98 -12.98 -6.19
N ALA A 677 7.73 -11.89 -6.11
CA ALA A 677 8.76 -11.52 -7.10
C ALA A 677 10.17 -11.96 -6.68
N GLN A 678 10.29 -12.75 -5.60
CA GLN A 678 11.55 -13.01 -4.88
C GLN A 678 12.36 -14.21 -5.41
N ALA A 679 11.90 -14.90 -6.47
CA ALA A 679 12.62 -16.05 -7.00
C ALA A 679 14.08 -15.66 -7.38
N PRO A 680 15.10 -16.49 -7.06
CA PRO A 680 16.52 -16.15 -7.22
C PRO A 680 16.92 -15.67 -8.63
N GLU A 681 16.28 -16.22 -9.65
CA GLU A 681 16.50 -15.98 -11.07
C GLU A 681 15.67 -14.83 -11.66
N ASN A 682 14.69 -14.30 -10.91
CA ASN A 682 13.94 -13.12 -11.32
C ASN A 682 14.81 -11.86 -11.22
N PRO A 683 14.54 -10.83 -12.05
CA PRO A 683 15.20 -9.54 -11.91
C PRO A 683 14.88 -8.92 -10.55
N VAL A 684 15.87 -8.27 -9.95
CA VAL A 684 15.66 -7.52 -8.70
C VAL A 684 14.81 -6.27 -8.98
N ILE A 685 13.81 -6.01 -8.15
CA ILE A 685 12.92 -4.84 -8.22
C ILE A 685 12.84 -4.14 -6.86
N ARG A 686 12.16 -2.98 -6.80
CA ARG A 686 12.09 -2.14 -5.58
C ARG A 686 13.46 -1.72 -5.06
N VAL A 687 14.41 -1.58 -5.99
CA VAL A 687 15.75 -1.03 -5.75
C VAL A 687 15.76 0.39 -6.29
N SER A 688 16.15 1.36 -5.46
CA SER A 688 16.31 2.75 -5.90
C SER A 688 17.55 2.90 -6.77
N TRP A 689 17.64 3.98 -7.55
CA TRP A 689 18.83 4.29 -8.34
C TRP A 689 20.09 4.39 -7.46
N GLU A 690 19.97 4.99 -6.26
CA GLU A 690 21.07 5.10 -5.29
C GLU A 690 21.56 3.72 -4.84
N LYS A 691 20.64 2.79 -4.53
CA LYS A 691 21.00 1.41 -4.17
C LYS A 691 21.62 0.65 -5.34
N ALA A 692 21.14 0.88 -6.58
CA ALA A 692 21.73 0.28 -7.77
C ALA A 692 23.15 0.80 -8.04
N MET A 693 23.42 2.09 -7.79
CA MET A 693 24.78 2.65 -7.85
C MET A 693 25.67 2.12 -6.72
N ALA A 694 25.13 1.91 -5.52
CA ALA A 694 25.86 1.27 -4.42
C ALA A 694 26.26 -0.17 -4.77
N TYR A 695 25.37 -0.95 -5.42
CA TYR A 695 25.70 -2.27 -5.96
C TYR A 695 26.83 -2.18 -7.00
N CYS A 696 26.81 -1.19 -7.90
CA CYS A 696 27.89 -0.99 -8.88
C CYS A 696 29.23 -0.66 -8.21
N ALA A 697 29.22 0.14 -7.14
CA ALA A 697 30.41 0.47 -6.37
C ALA A 697 30.98 -0.79 -5.68
N TRP A 698 30.13 -1.56 -4.99
CA TRP A 698 30.50 -2.85 -4.39
C TRP A 698 31.07 -3.83 -5.41
N LEU A 699 30.45 -3.95 -6.58
CA LEU A 699 30.93 -4.84 -7.63
C LEU A 699 32.30 -4.39 -8.17
N SER A 700 32.53 -3.08 -8.23
CA SER A 700 33.82 -2.53 -8.65
C SER A 700 34.93 -2.89 -7.66
N GLU A 701 34.65 -2.74 -6.35
CA GLU A 701 35.59 -3.11 -5.29
C GLU A 701 35.88 -4.62 -5.32
N ARG A 702 34.85 -5.44 -5.53
CA ARG A 702 34.98 -6.90 -5.54
C ARG A 702 35.79 -7.43 -6.72
N THR A 703 35.64 -6.82 -7.89
CA THR A 703 36.23 -7.34 -9.15
C THR A 703 37.50 -6.59 -9.58
N GLY A 704 37.77 -5.41 -9.00
CA GLY A 704 38.82 -4.51 -9.47
C GLY A 704 38.52 -3.84 -10.82
N LEU A 705 37.31 -4.04 -11.35
CA LEU A 705 36.85 -3.47 -12.62
C LEU A 705 35.97 -2.25 -12.36
N ARG A 706 35.92 -1.32 -13.32
CA ARG A 706 35.06 -0.13 -13.18
C ARG A 706 33.63 -0.44 -13.61
N CYS A 707 32.75 -0.68 -12.65
CA CYS A 707 31.32 -0.96 -12.85
C CYS A 707 30.47 0.30 -12.67
N SER A 708 29.36 0.40 -13.42
CA SER A 708 28.40 1.51 -13.34
C SER A 708 27.06 1.09 -13.93
N LEU A 709 26.00 1.86 -13.71
CA LEU A 709 24.82 1.85 -14.56
C LEU A 709 25.18 2.35 -15.98
N PRO A 710 24.50 1.87 -17.05
CA PRO A 710 24.66 2.44 -18.38
C PRO A 710 24.11 3.86 -18.42
N THR A 711 24.72 4.74 -19.22
CA THR A 711 24.02 5.97 -19.63
C THR A 711 22.81 5.63 -20.50
N GLU A 712 21.90 6.58 -20.63
CA GLU A 712 20.72 6.44 -21.47
C GLU A 712 21.06 6.11 -22.93
N ALA A 713 22.12 6.71 -23.47
CA ALA A 713 22.58 6.45 -24.83
C ALA A 713 23.23 5.06 -24.96
N GLU A 714 24.01 4.63 -23.97
CA GLU A 714 24.59 3.28 -23.94
C GLU A 714 23.49 2.21 -23.86
N TRP A 715 22.48 2.44 -23.03
CA TRP A 715 21.33 1.54 -22.91
C TRP A 715 20.53 1.48 -24.21
N GLU A 716 20.18 2.62 -24.81
CA GLU A 716 19.38 2.63 -26.04
C GLU A 716 20.16 2.07 -27.23
N TRP A 717 21.46 2.37 -27.33
CA TRP A 717 22.35 1.72 -28.27
C TRP A 717 22.23 0.22 -28.11
N ALA A 718 22.52 -0.30 -26.90
CA ALA A 718 22.48 -1.70 -26.48
C ALA A 718 21.13 -2.39 -26.77
N CYS A 719 20.02 -1.71 -26.53
CA CYS A 719 18.67 -2.21 -26.76
C CYS A 719 18.39 -2.41 -28.26
N ARG A 720 18.72 -1.39 -29.08
CA ARG A 720 18.45 -1.37 -30.51
C ARG A 720 19.22 -2.41 -31.30
N ALA A 721 20.47 -2.68 -30.91
CA ALA A 721 21.33 -3.68 -31.58
C ALA A 721 21.37 -3.55 -33.12
N GLY A 722 21.37 -2.29 -33.59
CA GLY A 722 21.37 -1.93 -35.01
C GLY A 722 20.01 -1.65 -35.63
N SER A 723 18.90 -1.90 -34.93
CA SER A 723 17.54 -1.62 -35.41
C SER A 723 17.16 -0.14 -35.32
N ALA A 724 16.52 0.36 -36.38
CA ALA A 724 15.83 1.66 -36.41
C ALA A 724 14.33 1.56 -36.08
N ALA A 725 13.80 0.34 -35.95
CA ALA A 725 12.41 0.10 -35.60
C ALA A 725 12.17 0.35 -34.09
N PRO A 726 10.89 0.40 -33.63
CA PRO A 726 10.56 0.47 -32.21
C PRO A 726 11.25 -0.59 -31.35
N PHE A 727 11.32 -1.83 -31.87
CA PHE A 727 11.98 -2.97 -31.23
C PHE A 727 13.13 -3.49 -32.09
N TRP A 728 14.07 -4.22 -31.48
CA TRP A 728 15.10 -4.91 -32.26
C TRP A 728 14.51 -5.99 -33.19
N TYR A 729 13.38 -6.59 -32.80
CA TYR A 729 12.68 -7.65 -33.51
C TYR A 729 11.57 -7.17 -34.46
N GLY A 730 11.20 -5.88 -34.45
CA GLY A 730 10.12 -5.39 -35.31
C GLY A 730 9.43 -4.10 -34.86
N GLY A 731 8.17 -3.95 -35.30
CA GLY A 731 7.31 -2.81 -34.99
C GLY A 731 6.27 -3.11 -33.89
N LEU A 732 5.40 -2.14 -33.60
CA LEU A 732 4.36 -2.23 -32.55
C LEU A 732 3.35 -3.36 -32.74
N ASP A 733 3.16 -3.84 -33.97
CA ASP A 733 2.25 -4.95 -34.29
C ASP A 733 2.98 -6.28 -34.47
N THR A 734 4.29 -6.33 -34.16
CA THR A 734 5.05 -7.59 -34.18
C THR A 734 4.76 -8.38 -32.92
N ASP A 735 4.48 -9.67 -33.09
CA ASP A 735 4.28 -10.60 -31.97
C ASP A 735 5.55 -10.65 -31.10
N PHE A 736 5.44 -10.10 -29.90
CA PHE A 736 6.54 -9.99 -28.95
C PHE A 736 6.67 -11.23 -28.05
N SER A 737 5.76 -12.20 -28.11
CA SER A 737 5.70 -13.30 -27.13
C SER A 737 6.95 -14.18 -27.10
N ALA A 738 7.78 -14.16 -28.17
CA ALA A 738 9.07 -14.84 -28.20
C ALA A 738 10.26 -13.96 -27.75
N TYR A 739 10.03 -12.69 -27.44
CA TYR A 739 11.07 -11.66 -27.33
C TYR A 739 11.01 -10.81 -26.06
N ALA A 740 9.86 -10.69 -25.40
CA ALA A 740 9.71 -9.86 -24.20
C ALA A 740 8.52 -10.31 -23.33
N ASN A 741 8.65 -10.09 -22.01
CA ASN A 741 7.56 -10.15 -21.03
C ASN A 741 6.90 -8.75 -20.92
N LEU A 742 5.66 -8.59 -21.37
CA LEU A 742 4.94 -7.31 -21.45
C LEU A 742 3.47 -7.46 -21.05
N ALA A 743 2.76 -6.34 -20.86
CA ALA A 743 1.34 -6.37 -20.51
C ALA A 743 0.48 -6.89 -21.66
N ASP A 744 0.16 -8.17 -21.59
CA ASP A 744 -0.50 -8.92 -22.65
C ASP A 744 -1.72 -9.67 -22.12
N TYR A 745 -2.19 -10.69 -22.84
CA TYR A 745 -3.29 -11.51 -22.39
C TYR A 745 -3.12 -12.04 -20.95
N SER A 746 -1.94 -12.48 -20.53
CA SER A 746 -1.67 -13.08 -19.21
C SER A 746 -1.87 -12.15 -18.01
N ILE A 747 -1.90 -10.83 -18.20
CA ILE A 747 -2.27 -9.86 -17.14
C ILE A 747 -3.65 -10.16 -16.54
N ARG A 748 -4.55 -10.77 -17.31
CA ARG A 748 -5.85 -11.27 -16.83
C ARG A 748 -5.76 -12.18 -15.60
N LEU A 749 -4.63 -12.86 -15.41
CA LEU A 749 -4.42 -13.84 -14.34
C LEU A 749 -4.18 -13.17 -12.98
N LEU A 750 -4.05 -11.84 -12.94
CA LEU A 750 -4.05 -11.07 -11.71
C LEU A 750 -5.45 -10.94 -11.11
N ALA A 751 -6.50 -11.01 -11.94
CA ALA A 751 -7.87 -11.08 -11.47
C ALA A 751 -8.17 -12.48 -10.93
N VAL A 752 -8.31 -12.59 -9.61
CA VAL A 752 -8.48 -13.87 -8.92
C VAL A 752 -9.81 -13.92 -8.16
N SER A 753 -10.21 -15.11 -7.74
CA SER A 753 -11.34 -15.28 -6.83
C SER A 753 -11.11 -16.45 -5.88
N GLY A 754 -11.76 -16.36 -4.73
CA GLY A 754 -11.72 -17.38 -3.69
C GLY A 754 -10.58 -17.23 -2.70
N ILE A 755 -10.81 -17.74 -1.49
CA ILE A 755 -9.90 -17.66 -0.33
C ILE A 755 -8.48 -18.13 -0.69
N ASN A 756 -8.41 -19.25 -1.42
CA ASN A 756 -7.19 -19.72 -2.09
C ASN A 756 -7.21 -19.18 -3.53
N PRO A 757 -6.67 -17.99 -3.79
CA PRO A 757 -6.94 -17.24 -5.01
C PRO A 757 -6.61 -18.06 -6.26
N GLN A 758 -7.60 -18.20 -7.15
CA GLN A 758 -7.42 -18.75 -8.49
C GLN A 758 -7.83 -17.71 -9.53
N PRO A 759 -7.15 -17.63 -10.69
CA PRO A 759 -7.56 -16.74 -11.77
C PRO A 759 -9.04 -16.93 -12.14
N ILE A 760 -9.78 -15.82 -12.27
CA ILE A 760 -11.20 -15.86 -12.64
C ILE A 760 -11.35 -16.47 -14.03
N PRO A 761 -12.18 -17.51 -14.22
CA PRO A 761 -12.47 -18.02 -15.55
C PRO A 761 -13.32 -17.01 -16.34
N ASN A 762 -12.84 -16.58 -17.52
CA ASN A 762 -13.53 -15.63 -18.41
C ASN A 762 -13.97 -14.33 -17.70
N PRO A 763 -13.03 -13.55 -17.15
CA PRO A 763 -13.35 -12.32 -16.43
C PRO A 763 -14.06 -11.33 -17.34
N SER A 764 -14.99 -10.55 -16.79
CA SER A 764 -15.52 -9.39 -17.50
C SER A 764 -14.43 -8.33 -17.64
N ARG A 765 -14.65 -7.34 -18.52
CA ARG A 765 -13.74 -6.18 -18.63
C ARG A 765 -13.64 -5.33 -17.36
N TYR A 766 -14.55 -5.52 -16.41
CA TYR A 766 -14.55 -4.84 -15.11
C TYR A 766 -13.82 -5.64 -14.05
N ASP A 767 -13.67 -6.95 -14.25
CA ASP A 767 -12.86 -7.81 -13.39
C ASP A 767 -11.38 -7.76 -13.80
N ASP A 768 -11.11 -7.74 -15.11
CA ASP A 768 -9.77 -7.66 -15.68
C ASP A 768 -9.58 -6.34 -16.43
N PHE A 769 -9.59 -5.25 -15.66
CA PHE A 769 -9.62 -3.89 -16.20
C PHE A 769 -8.27 -3.38 -16.70
N LEU A 770 -7.15 -3.99 -16.29
CA LEU A 770 -5.81 -3.47 -16.59
C LEU A 770 -5.52 -3.35 -18.11
N PRO A 771 -4.93 -2.23 -18.57
CA PRO A 771 -4.54 -2.07 -19.96
C PRO A 771 -3.53 -3.12 -20.42
N LYS A 772 -3.80 -3.78 -21.54
CA LYS A 772 -2.96 -4.86 -22.09
C LYS A 772 -3.17 -5.04 -23.60
N ASP A 773 -2.24 -5.72 -24.27
CA ASP A 773 -2.39 -6.14 -25.67
C ASP A 773 -2.82 -7.61 -25.77
N VAL A 774 -4.13 -7.84 -25.92
CA VAL A 774 -4.71 -9.20 -25.94
C VAL A 774 -4.43 -10.01 -27.21
N ARG A 775 -3.71 -9.43 -28.18
CA ARG A 775 -3.31 -10.14 -29.42
C ARG A 775 -2.17 -11.13 -29.18
N PHE A 776 -1.42 -10.94 -28.10
CA PHE A 776 -0.18 -11.67 -27.80
C PHE A 776 -0.28 -12.33 -26.43
N ASN A 777 0.55 -13.36 -26.22
CA ASN A 777 0.60 -14.13 -24.98
C ASN A 777 1.99 -14.75 -24.77
N ASP A 778 2.79 -14.14 -23.90
CA ASP A 778 4.13 -14.53 -23.47
C ASP A 778 4.12 -15.55 -22.31
N GLY A 779 2.94 -15.80 -21.73
CA GLY A 779 2.70 -16.77 -20.66
C GLY A 779 3.10 -16.33 -19.26
N GLN A 780 3.54 -15.09 -19.06
CA GLN A 780 3.97 -14.54 -17.77
C GLN A 780 2.94 -13.53 -17.25
N ARG A 781 2.63 -13.59 -15.95
CA ARG A 781 1.66 -12.67 -15.31
C ARG A 781 2.32 -11.57 -14.48
N ILE A 782 3.57 -11.78 -14.09
CA ILE A 782 4.41 -10.86 -13.31
C ILE A 782 5.86 -10.98 -13.83
N VAL A 783 6.83 -10.42 -13.10
CA VAL A 783 8.26 -10.64 -13.37
C VAL A 783 8.55 -12.15 -13.52
N SER A 784 9.45 -12.49 -14.43
CA SER A 784 9.80 -13.87 -14.75
C SER A 784 11.32 -14.07 -14.66
N PRO A 785 11.81 -15.33 -14.59
CA PRO A 785 13.21 -15.64 -14.72
C PRO A 785 13.85 -14.89 -15.88
N VAL A 786 15.04 -14.32 -15.68
CA VAL A 786 15.79 -13.69 -16.76
C VAL A 786 16.15 -14.71 -17.86
N ARG A 787 16.37 -14.26 -19.09
CA ARG A 787 16.79 -15.12 -20.22
C ARG A 787 15.74 -16.16 -20.66
N LEU A 788 14.45 -15.88 -20.48
CA LEU A 788 13.38 -16.73 -21.03
C LEU A 788 13.10 -16.48 -22.52
N TYR A 789 13.33 -15.25 -22.98
CA TYR A 789 13.01 -14.83 -24.35
C TYR A 789 14.24 -14.83 -25.26
N GLN A 790 14.05 -14.57 -26.56
CA GLN A 790 15.19 -14.49 -27.48
C GLN A 790 16.03 -13.25 -27.22
N PRO A 791 17.37 -13.35 -27.30
CA PRO A 791 18.24 -12.20 -27.15
C PRO A 791 18.26 -11.35 -28.42
N ASN A 792 18.60 -10.08 -28.26
CA ASN A 792 18.91 -9.20 -29.37
C ASN A 792 20.21 -9.61 -30.08
N PRO A 793 20.55 -9.01 -31.24
CA PRO A 793 21.77 -9.34 -32.00
C PRO A 793 23.12 -9.22 -31.29
N TRP A 794 23.22 -8.55 -30.14
CA TRP A 794 24.44 -8.57 -29.32
C TRP A 794 24.44 -9.64 -28.23
N GLY A 795 23.33 -10.37 -28.09
CA GLY A 795 23.12 -11.41 -27.10
C GLY A 795 22.59 -10.91 -25.77
N LEU A 796 21.99 -9.72 -25.73
CA LEU A 796 21.34 -9.19 -24.53
C LEU A 796 19.88 -9.63 -24.49
N TYR A 797 19.41 -10.04 -23.32
CA TYR A 797 18.05 -10.48 -23.07
C TYR A 797 17.25 -9.37 -22.39
N ASP A 798 15.92 -9.46 -22.51
CA ASP A 798 14.95 -8.70 -21.73
C ASP A 798 15.00 -7.16 -21.92
N MET A 799 15.79 -6.65 -22.88
CA MET A 799 15.94 -5.21 -23.19
C MET A 799 14.64 -4.46 -23.52
N HIS A 800 13.51 -5.17 -23.70
CA HIS A 800 12.22 -4.62 -24.05
C HIS A 800 11.10 -5.03 -23.08
N GLY A 801 11.38 -5.70 -21.97
CA GLY A 801 10.32 -6.21 -21.09
C GLY A 801 10.86 -6.76 -19.78
N ASN A 802 10.04 -7.53 -19.07
CA ASN A 802 10.29 -8.02 -17.71
C ASN A 802 10.31 -6.86 -16.71
N VAL A 803 11.35 -6.04 -16.65
CA VAL A 803 11.40 -4.82 -15.83
C VAL A 803 12.03 -3.65 -16.59
N ALA A 804 11.60 -2.42 -16.28
CA ALA A 804 12.34 -1.25 -16.71
C ALA A 804 13.67 -1.17 -15.94
N GLU A 805 14.67 -0.47 -16.48
CA GLU A 805 16.02 -0.49 -15.92
C GLU A 805 16.55 0.91 -15.65
N TRP A 806 17.08 1.13 -14.44
CA TRP A 806 17.78 2.35 -14.11
C TRP A 806 18.98 2.61 -15.03
N THR A 807 19.13 3.86 -15.45
CA THR A 807 20.31 4.37 -16.14
C THR A 807 21.03 5.40 -15.28
N LEU A 808 22.28 5.70 -15.60
CA LEU A 808 23.07 6.75 -14.97
C LEU A 808 22.47 8.15 -15.19
N SER A 809 21.69 8.33 -16.26
CA SER A 809 21.34 9.65 -16.77
C SER A 809 20.20 10.32 -16.00
N LEU A 810 20.30 11.64 -15.83
CA LEU A 810 19.20 12.51 -15.42
C LEU A 810 18.12 12.60 -16.49
N TYR A 811 16.87 12.72 -16.07
CA TYR A 811 15.74 12.97 -16.96
C TYR A 811 15.76 14.42 -17.46
N ARG A 812 16.27 14.59 -18.68
CA ARG A 812 16.36 15.88 -19.40
C ARG A 812 15.53 15.87 -20.69
N PRO A 813 15.07 17.05 -21.16
CA PRO A 813 14.42 17.19 -22.46
C PRO A 813 15.30 16.71 -23.62
N TYR A 814 14.64 16.38 -24.74
CA TYR A 814 15.29 16.06 -26.00
C TYR A 814 15.37 17.33 -26.89
N PRO A 815 16.30 17.39 -27.88
CA PRO A 815 17.20 16.33 -28.33
C PRO A 815 18.22 15.89 -27.29
N TYR A 816 18.61 14.61 -27.34
CA TYR A 816 19.66 14.08 -26.45
C TYR A 816 20.99 14.81 -26.67
N ALA A 817 21.65 15.18 -25.56
CA ALA A 817 23.00 15.74 -25.54
C ALA A 817 23.80 15.06 -24.44
N ALA A 818 24.95 14.47 -24.78
CA ALA A 818 25.77 13.73 -23.80
C ALA A 818 26.54 14.64 -22.82
N ASP A 819 26.76 15.89 -23.22
CA ASP A 819 27.60 16.90 -22.57
C ASP A 819 26.80 17.92 -21.73
N ASP A 820 25.49 17.73 -21.56
CA ASP A 820 24.64 18.60 -20.75
C ASP A 820 24.64 18.27 -19.24
N GLY A 821 25.61 17.46 -18.80
CA GLY A 821 25.75 17.01 -17.42
C GLY A 821 24.77 15.93 -17.00
N ARG A 822 23.88 15.42 -17.88
CA ARG A 822 22.93 14.37 -17.49
C ARG A 822 23.58 13.08 -16.99
N ASN A 823 24.80 12.79 -17.43
CA ASN A 823 25.51 11.56 -17.08
C ASN A 823 26.42 11.72 -15.83
N ASP A 824 26.35 12.85 -15.13
CA ASP A 824 27.05 13.06 -13.87
C ASP A 824 26.32 12.27 -12.74
N PRO A 825 27.00 11.30 -12.08
CA PRO A 825 26.42 10.57 -10.96
C PRO A 825 26.10 11.48 -9.76
N GLU A 826 26.80 12.60 -9.59
CA GLU A 826 26.63 13.49 -8.44
C GLU A 826 25.57 14.58 -8.67
N ALA A 827 25.11 14.75 -9.91
CA ALA A 827 24.11 15.77 -10.23
C ALA A 827 22.73 15.40 -9.68
N ALA A 828 22.07 16.37 -9.04
CA ALA A 828 20.75 16.18 -8.44
C ALA A 828 19.63 16.18 -9.50
N GLY A 829 18.61 15.34 -9.26
CA GLY A 829 17.36 15.32 -10.02
C GLY A 829 16.87 13.91 -10.32
N ARG A 830 15.67 13.84 -10.93
CA ARG A 830 15.05 12.58 -11.36
C ARG A 830 15.94 11.84 -12.34
N ARG A 831 16.03 10.52 -12.18
CA ARG A 831 16.82 9.61 -13.02
C ARG A 831 15.95 8.92 -14.05
N VAL A 832 16.55 8.55 -15.17
CA VAL A 832 15.86 7.84 -16.25
C VAL A 832 15.89 6.34 -16.00
N ALA A 833 14.73 5.71 -16.06
CA ALA A 833 14.60 4.27 -16.31
C ALA A 833 14.20 4.03 -17.78
N ARG A 834 14.73 2.97 -18.39
CA ARG A 834 14.55 2.62 -19.81
C ARG A 834 13.94 1.23 -19.99
N GLY A 835 13.42 0.95 -21.17
CA GLY A 835 12.80 -0.33 -21.52
C GLY A 835 11.31 -0.34 -21.23
N GLY A 836 10.81 -1.45 -20.71
CA GLY A 836 9.43 -1.65 -20.31
C GLY A 836 9.35 -2.83 -19.35
N SER A 837 8.22 -3.01 -18.69
CA SER A 837 8.02 -4.11 -17.74
C SER A 837 6.91 -5.06 -18.19
N TRP A 838 6.77 -6.17 -17.45
CA TRP A 838 5.61 -7.06 -17.52
C TRP A 838 4.26 -6.32 -17.41
N PHE A 839 4.23 -5.11 -16.84
CA PHE A 839 3.04 -4.28 -16.67
C PHE A 839 2.88 -3.20 -17.76
N ASP A 840 3.84 -3.05 -18.68
CA ASP A 840 3.79 -2.04 -19.74
C ASP A 840 3.33 -2.62 -21.08
N ARG A 841 2.45 -1.89 -21.77
CA ARG A 841 2.03 -2.22 -23.14
C ARG A 841 3.15 -1.92 -24.14
N PRO A 842 3.19 -2.56 -25.33
CA PRO A 842 4.28 -2.38 -26.31
C PRO A 842 4.69 -0.94 -26.61
N LYS A 843 3.73 -0.01 -26.68
CA LYS A 843 4.02 1.42 -26.93
C LYS A 843 4.93 2.04 -25.85
N ARG A 844 4.90 1.53 -24.64
CA ARG A 844 5.70 1.97 -23.47
C ARG A 844 6.97 1.14 -23.26
N ALA A 845 7.26 0.19 -24.15
CA ALA A 845 8.43 -0.69 -24.05
C ALA A 845 9.40 -0.58 -25.25
N GLN A 846 9.19 0.43 -26.09
CA GLN A 846 10.03 0.69 -27.26
C GLN A 846 11.46 1.03 -26.84
N SER A 847 12.42 0.89 -27.76
CA SER A 847 13.83 1.24 -27.50
C SER A 847 14.01 2.67 -26.98
N GLY A 848 13.14 3.60 -27.41
CA GLY A 848 13.17 5.00 -27.01
C GLY A 848 12.40 5.31 -25.72
N ALA A 849 11.67 4.35 -25.13
CA ALA A 849 10.79 4.59 -23.99
C ALA A 849 11.57 5.00 -22.74
N ARG A 850 11.06 6.02 -22.03
CA ARG A 850 11.70 6.63 -20.86
C ARG A 850 10.72 6.74 -19.71
N PHE A 851 11.19 6.54 -18.49
CA PHE A 851 10.46 6.84 -17.26
C PHE A 851 11.34 7.69 -16.35
N ALA A 852 10.71 8.52 -15.52
CA ALA A 852 11.41 9.47 -14.66
C ALA A 852 10.95 9.29 -13.22
N TYR A 853 11.91 9.02 -12.34
CA TYR A 853 11.66 8.72 -10.93
C TYR A 853 12.72 9.39 -10.05
N GLU A 854 12.42 9.58 -8.78
CA GLU A 854 13.40 10.10 -7.83
C GLU A 854 14.52 9.07 -7.59
N PRO A 855 15.77 9.50 -7.39
CA PRO A 855 16.91 8.58 -7.28
C PRO A 855 16.84 7.66 -6.04
N TRP A 856 16.10 8.08 -5.01
CA TRP A 856 15.86 7.33 -3.78
C TRP A 856 14.56 6.50 -3.82
N GLN A 857 13.73 6.61 -4.87
CA GLN A 857 12.44 5.91 -4.97
C GLN A 857 12.63 4.42 -5.31
N PRO A 858 12.14 3.48 -4.49
CA PRO A 858 12.05 2.06 -4.84
C PRO A 858 10.80 1.82 -5.71
N VAL A 859 10.99 1.50 -7.01
CA VAL A 859 9.86 1.33 -7.94
C VAL A 859 9.55 -0.15 -8.16
N TYR A 860 8.28 -0.53 -8.05
CA TYR A 860 7.79 -1.92 -8.09
C TYR A 860 8.15 -2.71 -9.35
N ASN A 861 8.42 -2.04 -10.47
CA ASN A 861 8.72 -2.67 -11.76
C ASN A 861 10.01 -2.15 -12.41
N VAL A 862 10.92 -1.58 -11.61
CA VAL A 862 12.23 -1.11 -12.07
C VAL A 862 13.35 -1.89 -11.39
N GLY A 863 14.17 -2.53 -12.20
CA GLY A 863 15.45 -3.13 -11.83
C GLY A 863 16.61 -2.35 -12.44
N PHE A 864 17.71 -3.04 -12.73
CA PHE A 864 18.86 -2.44 -13.41
C PHE A 864 19.78 -3.51 -14.00
N ARG A 865 20.66 -3.08 -14.93
CA ARG A 865 21.82 -3.86 -15.36
C ARG A 865 23.10 -3.06 -15.22
N VAL A 866 24.22 -3.78 -15.15
CA VAL A 866 25.54 -3.18 -14.96
C VAL A 866 26.33 -3.14 -16.26
N ILE A 867 27.13 -2.09 -16.44
CA ILE A 867 28.20 -2.04 -17.43
C ILE A 867 29.58 -2.08 -16.77
N VAL A 868 30.57 -2.61 -17.48
CA VAL A 868 31.98 -2.59 -17.11
C VAL A 868 32.78 -1.90 -18.21
N ARG A 869 33.56 -0.88 -17.83
CA ARG A 869 34.39 -0.12 -18.78
C ARG A 869 35.54 -1.00 -19.28
N ALA A 870 35.77 -1.05 -20.60
CA ALA A 870 36.72 -1.98 -21.21
C ALA A 870 38.21 -1.62 -21.01
N ALA A 871 38.55 -0.39 -20.59
CA ALA A 871 39.91 0.14 -20.70
C ALA A 871 40.60 0.58 -19.38
N ASP A 872 39.95 0.51 -18.22
CA ASP A 872 40.53 1.08 -16.98
C ASP A 872 40.45 0.10 -15.80
N PRO A 873 41.54 -0.59 -15.42
CA PRO A 873 41.62 -1.22 -14.10
C PRO A 873 41.51 -0.13 -13.01
N VAL A 874 40.79 -0.40 -11.91
CA VAL A 874 40.71 0.52 -10.77
C VAL A 874 42.10 0.62 -10.13
N LYS A 875 42.67 1.82 -10.00
CA LYS A 875 43.85 2.02 -9.14
C LYS A 875 43.42 1.80 -7.70
N VAL A 876 43.70 0.62 -7.15
CA VAL A 876 43.56 0.36 -5.73
C VAL A 876 44.56 1.25 -5.00
N ALA A 877 44.08 2.12 -4.11
CA ALA A 877 44.95 2.84 -3.20
C ALA A 877 45.51 1.83 -2.19
N GLU A 878 46.82 1.58 -2.24
CA GLU A 878 47.54 0.87 -1.19
C GLU A 878 47.50 1.73 0.09
N ASN A 879 46.59 1.41 1.01
CA ASN A 879 46.69 1.92 2.38
C ASN A 879 47.68 1.01 3.13
N ASN A 880 48.87 1.56 3.41
CA ASN A 880 49.82 1.07 4.42
C ASN A 880 49.26 1.21 5.84
#